data_AF-A0A562PUS4-F1
#
_entry.id   AF-A0A562PUS4-F1
#
_cell.length_a   1.000
_cell.length_b   1.000
_cell.length_c   1.000
_cell.angle_alpha   90.00
_cell.angle_beta   90.00
_cell.angle_gamma   90.00
#
_symmetry.space_group_name_H-M   'P 1'
#
loop_
_entity.id
_entity.type
_entity.pdbx_description
1 polymer ?
#
loop_
_entity_poly.entity_id
_entity_poly.type
_entity_poly.pdbx_seq_one_letter_code
_entity_poly.pdbx_strand_id
1 'polypeptide(L)'
;MKTRLSKIARELNSGISLVVEFLKANGYDCEEDPNETVSEEITEIIYNNFQSFLAEKNKNVSKKKNVNPKEKTIVKPSNVDIPLEIKIIEAADKEKKLIERIIGFTDYSWEYTIAKFAGTCSQPVDFNLFDEVICDLLIIESMSASKMGSILGFDIDKDPAEKEILIKAIKDLKNDKMIDGDESILWLTDIGVEYAKNGVKFSNFTRDFDLFIDSVGLANANVKATFSNLKSEKVEIKIQNTDKHRIINVAQSLDIRTNNVADAIFEIVGRIINDQEQLLGYISTAEYISVCEYYNKNLPETISLSKSPTSLDEIRLLAEEQAPEIHFPKKKYILQECTPKGTEIFKAKLWVILLENFRDNTLRTLVYDEKQNIILETLSDALDKNENIKVQLFEKLIKVDEEIEITNEEKDIEQLNIEQKLIDKQEEIENAIDNHNIVKIKEIEKEIDYIKRHFNSIEFEIELKRLFDETTGDLWIISPWIRNATFKRIPFIENYLKKGGRVFVAYSEPEAEGQIMALDEPLNKLLDLEKRYQNFYIHQLPAFHYKNVWLRFEEATDLYYSGSFNILSFFISHNLQKVRQEKMTRMDWNIEIEDEYQDVFKQFGLKYVNRTIEEFNTICQNPPQEIDKSYLQMLKKIDYLKLKPFINKNIENFDEAFKVLEETKLENINYYRKIFFELEFEKYKIKIESLSNETIIPLKKTELLNEVEKFKVEFEDIIDYENGFFNVLTKSIKELKTFNISNNNYNKNKIKKR
;
A
#
# COMPACT_ATOMS: atom_id res chain seq x y z
N MET A 1 37.33 37.39 -4.01
CA MET A 1 37.40 36.67 -2.70
C MET A 1 36.72 35.32 -2.82
N LYS A 2 37.19 34.28 -2.13
CA LYS A 2 36.50 32.97 -2.09
C LYS A 2 35.63 32.88 -0.84
N THR A 3 34.40 32.38 -0.97
CA THR A 3 33.43 32.29 0.13
C THR A 3 33.17 30.83 0.46
N ARG A 4 33.20 30.47 1.75
CA ARG A 4 32.90 29.10 2.21
C ARG A 4 31.42 28.77 2.01
N LEU A 5 31.15 27.55 1.56
CA LEU A 5 29.81 27.05 1.31
C LEU A 5 28.93 27.06 2.57
N SER A 6 29.51 26.77 3.75
CA SER A 6 28.80 26.87 5.03
C SER A 6 28.36 28.30 5.37
N LYS A 7 29.13 29.31 4.93
CA LYS A 7 28.80 30.72 5.16
C LYS A 7 27.63 31.12 4.25
N ILE A 8 27.66 30.71 2.98
CA ILE A 8 26.60 30.95 1.99
C ILE A 8 25.28 30.30 2.42
N ALA A 9 25.32 29.01 2.80
CA ALA A 9 24.14 28.28 3.26
C ALA A 9 23.49 28.94 4.49
N ARG A 10 24.32 29.42 5.45
CA ARG A 10 23.84 30.14 6.64
C ARG A 10 23.22 31.49 6.28
N GLU A 11 23.79 32.23 5.35
CA GLU A 11 23.27 33.54 4.92
C GLU A 11 21.96 33.41 4.13
N LEU A 12 21.77 32.31 3.39
CA LEU A 12 20.54 31.98 2.66
C LEU A 12 19.48 31.27 3.51
N ASN A 13 19.76 31.01 4.80
CA ASN A 13 18.93 30.23 5.71
C ASN A 13 18.50 28.87 5.10
N SER A 14 19.45 28.17 4.47
CA SER A 14 19.22 26.92 3.75
C SER A 14 20.26 25.85 4.12
N GLY A 15 19.99 24.60 3.73
CA GLY A 15 20.92 23.48 3.91
C GLY A 15 22.03 23.50 2.85
N ILE A 16 23.23 23.04 3.22
CA ILE A 16 24.38 22.94 2.29
C ILE A 16 24.01 22.08 1.07
N SER A 17 23.28 20.98 1.29
CA SER A 17 22.78 20.09 0.23
C SER A 17 21.98 20.83 -0.84
N LEU A 18 21.13 21.79 -0.46
CA LEU A 18 20.30 22.57 -1.39
C LEU A 18 21.13 23.57 -2.19
N VAL A 19 22.15 24.16 -1.57
CA VAL A 19 23.09 25.06 -2.26
C VAL A 19 23.94 24.29 -3.27
N VAL A 20 24.40 23.08 -2.90
CA VAL A 20 25.11 22.18 -3.82
C VAL A 20 24.22 21.71 -4.96
N GLU A 21 22.97 21.37 -4.68
CA GLU A 21 22.00 20.98 -5.70
C GLU A 21 21.71 22.13 -6.68
N PHE A 22 21.58 23.36 -6.19
CA PHE A 22 21.48 24.55 -7.03
C PHE A 22 22.71 24.72 -7.92
N LEU A 23 23.92 24.54 -7.37
CA LEU A 23 25.17 24.65 -8.12
C LEU A 23 25.27 23.58 -9.22
N LYS A 24 24.96 22.32 -8.89
CA LYS A 24 24.92 21.22 -9.85
C LYS A 24 23.88 21.43 -10.95
N ALA A 25 22.69 21.94 -10.60
CA ALA A 25 21.64 22.27 -11.57
C ALA A 25 22.05 23.41 -12.52
N ASN A 26 22.96 24.30 -12.10
CA ASN A 26 23.51 25.38 -12.92
C ASN A 26 24.87 25.03 -13.56
N GLY A 27 25.24 23.74 -13.56
CA GLY A 27 26.44 23.24 -14.24
C GLY A 27 27.76 23.44 -13.49
N TYR A 28 27.71 23.82 -12.21
CA TYR A 28 28.89 23.94 -11.36
C TYR A 28 29.11 22.65 -10.56
N ASP A 29 30.33 22.12 -10.64
CA ASP A 29 30.74 21.00 -9.80
C ASP A 29 31.12 21.50 -8.41
N CYS A 30 30.53 20.91 -7.38
CA CYS A 30 30.71 21.30 -5.98
C CYS A 30 30.45 20.10 -5.08
N GLU A 31 31.39 19.80 -4.21
CA GLU A 31 31.23 18.78 -3.19
C GLU A 31 30.36 19.29 -2.03
N GLU A 32 29.68 18.37 -1.35
CA GLU A 32 28.86 18.68 -0.18
C GLU A 32 29.70 18.76 1.10
N ASP A 33 30.77 19.55 1.05
CA ASP A 33 31.66 19.84 2.18
C ASP A 33 31.41 21.28 2.69
N PRO A 34 31.12 21.47 4.00
CA PRO A 34 30.99 22.80 4.62
C PRO A 34 32.19 23.75 4.39
N ASN A 35 33.39 23.21 4.20
CA ASN A 35 34.62 23.97 4.01
C ASN A 35 34.94 24.28 2.54
N GLU A 36 34.18 23.71 1.60
CA GLU A 36 34.34 23.98 0.17
C GLU A 36 34.19 25.47 -0.10
N THR A 37 34.99 26.02 -1.01
CA THR A 37 34.99 27.46 -1.29
C THR A 37 34.67 27.76 -2.73
N VAL A 38 33.66 28.58 -2.95
CA VAL A 38 33.26 29.02 -4.29
C VAL A 38 33.81 30.42 -4.60
N SER A 39 33.99 30.72 -5.89
CA SER A 39 34.45 32.03 -6.36
C SER A 39 33.42 33.13 -6.08
N GLU A 40 33.85 34.39 -6.19
CA GLU A 40 32.97 35.55 -5.97
C GLU A 40 31.84 35.62 -7.00
N GLU A 41 32.14 35.30 -8.27
CA GLU A 41 31.15 35.21 -9.35
C GLU A 41 30.08 34.14 -9.06
N ILE A 42 30.50 32.95 -8.62
CA ILE A 42 29.56 31.88 -8.22
C ILE A 42 28.74 32.30 -7.01
N THR A 43 29.37 33.00 -6.06
CA THR A 43 28.69 33.53 -4.86
C THR A 43 27.56 34.49 -5.25
N GLU A 44 27.80 35.37 -6.21
CA GLU A 44 26.82 36.34 -6.72
C GLU A 44 25.67 35.65 -7.48
N ILE A 45 25.97 34.62 -8.29
CA ILE A 45 24.97 33.80 -8.97
C ILE A 45 24.04 33.11 -7.97
N ILE A 46 24.58 32.59 -6.87
CA ILE A 46 23.78 31.98 -5.81
C ILE A 46 22.86 33.04 -5.19
N TYR A 47 23.37 34.18 -4.73
CA TYR A 47 22.52 35.19 -4.07
C TYR A 47 21.41 35.74 -4.98
N ASN A 48 21.68 35.85 -6.29
CA ASN A 48 20.71 36.39 -7.24
C ASN A 48 19.62 35.39 -7.66
N ASN A 49 19.94 34.09 -7.73
CA ASN A 49 19.06 33.11 -8.38
C ASN A 49 18.54 32.00 -7.44
N PHE A 50 19.10 31.86 -6.24
CA PHE A 50 18.76 30.76 -5.33
C PHE A 50 17.29 30.80 -4.84
N GLN A 51 16.72 31.99 -4.63
CA GLN A 51 15.31 32.12 -4.22
C GLN A 51 14.34 31.67 -5.33
N SER A 52 14.67 31.94 -6.60
CA SER A 52 13.89 31.47 -7.75
C SER A 52 13.94 29.94 -7.86
N PHE A 53 15.12 29.35 -7.65
CA PHE A 53 15.30 27.89 -7.59
C PHE A 53 14.47 27.24 -6.47
N LEU A 54 14.43 27.84 -5.28
CA LEU A 54 13.56 27.35 -4.19
C LEU A 54 12.07 27.47 -4.54
N ALA A 55 11.66 28.54 -5.23
CA ALA A 55 10.27 28.72 -5.66
C ALA A 55 9.84 27.67 -6.71
N GLU A 56 10.72 27.31 -7.65
CA GLU A 56 10.48 26.25 -8.63
C GLU A 56 10.44 24.86 -8.00
N LYS A 57 11.36 24.55 -7.08
CA LYS A 57 11.36 23.29 -6.33
C LYS A 57 10.08 23.15 -5.48
N ASN A 58 9.62 24.23 -4.84
CA ASN A 58 8.37 24.24 -4.09
C ASN A 58 7.13 24.13 -4.99
N LYS A 59 7.14 24.69 -6.22
CA LYS A 59 6.08 24.45 -7.22
C LYS A 59 6.05 22.98 -7.67
N ASN A 60 7.19 22.33 -7.83
CA ASN A 60 7.26 20.92 -8.24
C ASN A 60 6.86 19.94 -7.11
N VAL A 61 7.13 20.29 -5.85
CA VAL A 61 6.61 19.56 -4.67
C VAL A 61 5.10 19.79 -4.49
N SER A 62 4.59 20.99 -4.80
CA SER A 62 3.16 21.33 -4.72
C SER A 62 2.33 20.76 -5.89
N LYS A 63 2.93 20.53 -7.07
CA LYS A 63 2.31 19.82 -8.19
C LYS A 63 2.15 18.32 -7.92
N LYS A 64 2.99 17.72 -7.06
CA LYS A 64 2.85 16.33 -6.56
C LYS A 64 1.88 16.19 -5.36
N LYS A 65 1.22 17.26 -4.90
CA LYS A 65 0.36 17.24 -3.70
C LYS A 65 -1.04 17.88 -3.85
N ASN A 66 -1.50 18.25 -5.04
CA ASN A 66 -2.81 18.90 -5.19
C ASN A 66 -3.68 18.34 -6.32
N VAL A 67 -4.19 17.12 -6.13
CA VAL A 67 -5.62 16.83 -6.34
C VAL A 67 -6.13 16.08 -5.11
N ASN A 68 -6.62 16.83 -4.12
CA ASN A 68 -7.77 16.42 -3.31
C ASN A 68 -8.39 17.67 -2.64
N PRO A 69 -9.72 17.83 -2.68
CA PRO A 69 -10.40 18.97 -2.07
C PRO A 69 -10.57 18.78 -0.57
N LYS A 70 -10.02 19.72 0.22
CA LYS A 70 -10.36 20.07 1.62
C LYS A 70 -10.74 18.89 2.55
N GLU A 71 -9.75 18.36 3.26
CA GLU A 71 -9.95 17.51 4.44
C GLU A 71 -10.74 18.25 5.53
N LYS A 72 -11.95 17.75 5.82
CA LYS A 72 -12.42 17.69 7.21
C LYS A 72 -11.53 16.68 7.93
N THR A 73 -11.12 16.99 9.16
CA THR A 73 -10.32 16.13 10.04
C THR A 73 -10.81 14.69 10.07
N ILE A 74 -10.12 13.80 9.35
CA ILE A 74 -10.27 12.35 9.46
C ILE A 74 -9.23 11.87 10.49
N VAL A 75 -9.74 11.20 11.51
CA VAL A 75 -8.95 10.45 12.49
C VAL A 75 -8.06 9.45 11.74
N LYS A 76 -6.75 9.42 12.05
CA LYS A 76 -5.80 8.45 11.49
C LYS A 76 -6.41 7.04 11.51
N PRO A 77 -6.55 6.35 10.35
CA PRO A 77 -7.00 4.96 10.38
C PRO A 77 -5.92 4.13 11.08
N SER A 78 -6.40 3.29 12.00
CA SER A 78 -5.62 2.24 12.67
C SER A 78 -4.90 1.36 11.64
N ASN A 79 -3.69 0.90 11.98
CA ASN A 79 -2.92 -0.13 11.26
C ASN A 79 -3.78 -1.39 11.00
N VAL A 80 -4.54 -1.41 9.92
CA VAL A 80 -5.13 -2.64 9.37
C VAL A 80 -4.10 -3.17 8.36
N ASP A 81 -3.72 -4.44 8.51
CA ASP A 81 -2.88 -5.11 7.51
C ASP A 81 -3.74 -5.33 6.25
N ILE A 82 -3.69 -4.37 5.33
CA ILE A 82 -4.44 -4.43 4.08
C ILE A 82 -3.85 -5.57 3.24
N PRO A 83 -4.67 -6.56 2.81
CA PRO A 83 -4.21 -7.64 1.96
C PRO A 83 -3.53 -7.09 0.68
N LEU A 84 -2.44 -7.73 0.23
CA LEU A 84 -1.67 -7.23 -0.90
C LEU A 84 -2.47 -7.25 -2.21
N GLU A 85 -3.48 -8.12 -2.35
CA GLU A 85 -4.40 -8.10 -3.49
C GLU A 85 -5.13 -6.76 -3.59
N ILE A 86 -5.63 -6.26 -2.46
CA ILE A 86 -6.30 -4.96 -2.39
C ILE A 86 -5.30 -3.84 -2.73
N LYS A 87 -4.05 -3.94 -2.29
CA LYS A 87 -3.01 -2.95 -2.64
C LYS A 87 -2.71 -2.92 -4.13
N ILE A 88 -2.60 -4.07 -4.79
CA ILE A 88 -2.38 -4.21 -6.23
C ILE A 88 -3.54 -3.57 -6.99
N ILE A 89 -4.77 -3.94 -6.62
CA ILE A 89 -5.96 -3.47 -7.33
C ILE A 89 -6.20 -1.97 -7.08
N GLU A 90 -6.02 -1.48 -5.85
CA GLU A 90 -6.09 -0.04 -5.55
C GLU A 90 -5.04 0.77 -6.33
N ALA A 91 -3.84 0.21 -6.54
CA ALA A 91 -2.82 0.85 -7.35
C ALA A 91 -3.21 0.90 -8.83
N ALA A 92 -3.79 -0.19 -9.36
CA ALA A 92 -4.32 -0.21 -10.73
C ALA A 92 -5.52 0.71 -10.93
N ASP A 93 -6.46 0.79 -9.98
CA ASP A 93 -7.66 1.63 -10.11
C ASP A 93 -7.34 3.13 -10.19
N LYS A 94 -6.20 3.55 -9.60
CA LYS A 94 -5.67 4.91 -9.74
C LYS A 94 -5.06 5.22 -11.11
N GLU A 95 -4.51 4.21 -11.77
CA GLU A 95 -3.81 4.36 -13.06
C GLU A 95 -4.66 3.94 -14.28
N LYS A 96 -5.79 3.27 -14.05
CA LYS A 96 -6.68 2.80 -15.13
C LYS A 96 -7.47 3.97 -15.73
N LYS A 97 -7.77 3.87 -17.02
CA LYS A 97 -8.71 4.76 -17.71
C LYS A 97 -10.16 4.41 -17.37
N LEU A 98 -11.10 5.31 -17.63
CA LEU A 98 -12.54 5.04 -17.44
C LEU A 98 -13.04 3.89 -18.32
N ILE A 99 -12.42 3.76 -19.50
CA ILE A 99 -12.72 2.73 -20.49
C ILE A 99 -11.99 1.42 -20.23
N GLU A 100 -11.24 1.32 -19.13
CA GLU A 100 -10.47 0.13 -18.78
C GLU A 100 -11.09 -0.62 -17.60
N ARG A 101 -11.04 -1.96 -17.68
CA ARG A 101 -11.47 -2.88 -16.63
C ARG A 101 -10.29 -3.73 -16.20
N ILE A 102 -10.16 -3.96 -14.90
CA ILE A 102 -9.15 -4.88 -14.40
C ILE A 102 -9.63 -6.30 -14.71
N ILE A 103 -8.92 -6.99 -15.59
CA ILE A 103 -9.17 -8.41 -15.89
C ILE A 103 -8.69 -9.23 -14.70
N GLY A 104 -7.43 -9.04 -14.31
CA GLY A 104 -6.78 -9.79 -13.25
C GLY A 104 -5.33 -9.38 -13.10
N PHE A 105 -4.63 -10.07 -12.21
CA PHE A 105 -3.19 -9.89 -12.01
C PHE A 105 -2.51 -11.22 -11.78
N THR A 106 -1.23 -11.31 -12.14
CA THR A 106 -0.42 -12.50 -11.97
C THR A 106 1.00 -12.11 -11.58
N ASP A 107 1.71 -13.03 -10.94
CA ASP A 107 3.13 -12.86 -10.69
C ASP A 107 3.92 -13.00 -11.99
N TYR A 108 4.96 -12.18 -12.11
CA TYR A 108 5.89 -12.17 -13.23
C TYR A 108 7.32 -12.12 -12.70
N SER A 109 8.14 -13.05 -13.19
CA SER A 109 9.56 -13.09 -12.87
C SER A 109 10.33 -12.31 -13.92
N TRP A 110 10.60 -11.04 -13.63
CA TRP A 110 11.34 -10.17 -14.54
C TRP A 110 12.83 -10.47 -14.49
N GLU A 111 13.40 -10.86 -15.63
CA GLU A 111 14.80 -11.24 -15.74
C GLU A 111 15.65 -10.07 -16.24
N TYR A 112 16.77 -9.82 -15.54
CA TYR A 112 17.76 -8.83 -15.96
C TYR A 112 19.18 -9.27 -15.60
N THR A 113 20.15 -8.76 -16.35
CA THR A 113 21.57 -9.09 -16.26
C THR A 113 22.38 -7.83 -15.96
N ILE A 114 23.37 -7.96 -15.08
CA ILE A 114 24.40 -6.96 -14.81
C ILE A 114 25.72 -7.50 -15.36
N ALA A 115 26.21 -6.89 -16.44
CA ALA A 115 27.50 -7.20 -17.03
C ALA A 115 28.56 -6.22 -16.51
N LYS A 116 29.63 -6.75 -15.92
CA LYS A 116 30.69 -5.98 -15.26
C LYS A 116 31.92 -5.91 -16.15
N PHE A 117 32.47 -4.71 -16.33
CA PHE A 117 33.62 -4.46 -17.20
C PHE A 117 34.68 -3.62 -16.49
N ALA A 118 35.94 -3.78 -16.91
CA ALA A 118 37.00 -2.81 -16.70
C ALA A 118 37.35 -2.17 -18.05
N GLY A 119 37.13 -0.85 -18.17
CA GLY A 119 37.34 -0.10 -19.41
C GLY A 119 38.55 0.83 -19.32
N THR A 120 39.34 0.88 -20.38
CA THR A 120 40.34 1.93 -20.62
C THR A 120 39.70 3.00 -21.49
N CYS A 121 39.65 4.22 -20.98
CA CYS A 121 38.94 5.34 -21.60
C CYS A 121 39.90 6.51 -21.83
N SER A 122 39.70 7.26 -22.91
CA SER A 122 40.38 8.53 -23.15
C SER A 122 39.47 9.70 -22.79
N GLN A 123 40.00 10.72 -22.12
CA GLN A 123 39.29 11.96 -21.78
C GLN A 123 40.11 13.19 -22.23
N PRO A 124 39.45 14.31 -22.56
CA PRO A 124 40.13 15.58 -22.79
C PRO A 124 40.68 16.12 -21.46
N VAL A 125 41.86 16.73 -21.53
CA VAL A 125 42.54 17.44 -20.45
C VAL A 125 42.91 18.81 -20.98
N ASP A 126 42.44 19.84 -20.29
CA ASP A 126 42.77 21.21 -20.63
C ASP A 126 44.28 21.44 -20.48
N PHE A 127 44.83 22.24 -21.38
CA PHE A 127 46.21 22.66 -21.27
C PHE A 127 46.41 23.45 -19.98
N ASN A 128 47.46 23.13 -19.25
CA ASN A 128 47.97 24.04 -18.25
C ASN A 128 48.75 25.19 -18.94
N LEU A 129 49.09 26.23 -18.19
CA LEU A 129 49.80 27.39 -18.73
C LEU A 129 51.12 27.02 -19.43
N PHE A 130 51.85 26.03 -18.92
CA PHE A 130 53.09 25.56 -19.57
C PHE A 130 52.79 24.80 -20.87
N ASP A 131 51.77 23.94 -20.88
CA ASP A 131 51.35 23.22 -22.09
C ASP A 131 51.00 24.21 -23.21
N GLU A 132 50.21 25.24 -22.90
CA GLU A 132 49.82 26.31 -23.84
C GLU A 132 51.03 27.07 -24.37
N VAL A 133 51.83 27.67 -23.49
CA VAL A 133 52.92 28.54 -23.93
C VAL A 133 54.03 27.74 -24.63
N ILE A 134 54.38 26.54 -24.15
CA ILE A 134 55.39 25.70 -24.81
C ILE A 134 54.90 25.28 -26.20
N CYS A 135 53.65 24.84 -26.32
CA CYS A 135 53.12 24.42 -27.62
C CYS A 135 52.99 25.60 -28.59
N ASP A 136 52.56 26.78 -28.14
CA ASP A 136 52.49 27.99 -28.97
C ASP A 136 53.85 28.41 -29.50
N LEU A 137 54.88 28.36 -28.66
CA LEU A 137 56.26 28.61 -29.08
C LEU A 137 56.72 27.61 -30.15
N LEU A 138 56.41 26.32 -29.95
CA LEU A 138 56.79 25.26 -30.87
C LEU A 138 55.94 25.21 -32.16
N ILE A 139 54.75 25.81 -32.18
CA ILE A 139 53.97 26.05 -33.40
C ILE A 139 54.70 27.04 -34.31
N ILE A 140 55.33 28.07 -33.73
CA ILE A 140 56.02 29.13 -34.48
C ILE A 140 57.31 28.58 -35.08
N GLU A 141 58.14 27.92 -34.28
CA GLU A 141 59.40 27.33 -34.73
C GLU A 141 59.88 26.22 -33.78
N SER A 142 60.66 25.28 -34.30
CA SER A 142 61.43 24.36 -33.46
C SER A 142 62.53 25.10 -32.72
N MET A 143 62.76 24.77 -31.45
CA MET A 143 63.73 25.48 -30.61
C MET A 143 64.36 24.59 -29.55
N SER A 144 65.53 25.00 -29.05
CA SER A 144 66.21 24.35 -27.92
C SER A 144 65.54 24.72 -26.59
N ALA A 145 65.77 23.90 -25.55
CA ALA A 145 65.30 24.20 -24.20
C ALA A 145 65.87 25.53 -23.67
N SER A 146 67.13 25.87 -23.97
CA SER A 146 67.76 27.14 -23.54
C SER A 146 67.15 28.36 -24.22
N LYS A 147 66.82 28.26 -25.51
CA LYS A 147 66.08 29.32 -26.23
C LYS A 147 64.66 29.47 -25.66
N MET A 148 63.96 28.37 -25.41
CA MET A 148 62.63 28.37 -24.81
C MET A 148 62.65 28.98 -23.39
N GLY A 149 63.60 28.58 -22.55
CA GLY A 149 63.80 29.15 -21.21
C GLY A 149 64.04 30.65 -21.25
N SER A 150 64.91 31.12 -22.15
CA SER A 150 65.18 32.54 -22.35
C SER A 150 63.93 33.35 -22.74
N ILE A 151 63.06 32.79 -23.59
CA ILE A 151 61.79 33.44 -24.00
C ILE A 151 60.79 33.48 -22.84
N LEU A 152 60.73 32.41 -22.06
CA LEU A 152 59.83 32.29 -20.90
C LEU A 152 60.34 33.04 -19.66
N GLY A 153 61.57 33.54 -19.68
CA GLY A 153 62.19 34.25 -18.56
C GLY A 153 62.84 33.35 -17.51
N PHE A 154 63.10 32.07 -17.84
CA PHE A 154 63.84 31.13 -16.99
C PHE A 154 65.34 31.12 -17.33
N ASP A 155 66.21 31.29 -16.34
CA ASP A 155 67.67 31.10 -16.43
C ASP A 155 68.04 29.63 -16.18
N ILE A 156 67.70 28.77 -17.13
CA ILE A 156 67.92 27.32 -17.01
C ILE A 156 69.41 26.91 -17.06
N ASP A 157 70.30 27.82 -17.45
CA ASP A 157 71.74 27.56 -17.55
C ASP A 157 72.45 27.77 -16.20
N LYS A 158 71.89 28.62 -15.31
CA LYS A 158 72.50 28.96 -14.02
C LYS A 158 71.64 28.58 -12.81
N ASP A 159 70.32 28.48 -12.95
CA ASP A 159 69.41 28.10 -11.88
C ASP A 159 68.87 26.66 -12.08
N PRO A 160 69.32 25.69 -11.26
CA PRO A 160 68.88 24.31 -11.35
C PRO A 160 67.37 24.11 -11.11
N ALA A 161 66.73 24.95 -10.28
CA ALA A 161 65.31 24.82 -9.98
C ALA A 161 64.46 25.27 -11.16
N GLU A 162 64.82 26.38 -11.80
CA GLU A 162 64.17 26.86 -13.02
C GLU A 162 64.35 25.89 -14.18
N LYS A 163 65.55 25.29 -14.31
CA LYS A 163 65.79 24.19 -15.25
C LYS A 163 64.87 23.01 -14.99
N GLU A 164 64.71 22.60 -13.73
CA GLU A 164 63.86 21.46 -13.37
C GLU A 164 62.40 21.70 -13.75
N ILE A 165 61.86 22.90 -13.51
CA ILE A 165 60.48 23.27 -13.84
C ILE A 165 60.21 23.13 -15.35
N LEU A 166 61.05 23.76 -16.19
CA LEU A 166 60.86 23.73 -17.64
C LEU A 166 61.05 22.32 -18.22
N ILE A 167 62.10 21.62 -17.79
CA ILE A 167 62.37 20.25 -18.27
C ILE A 167 61.29 19.28 -17.82
N LYS A 168 60.70 19.47 -16.64
CA LYS A 168 59.55 18.68 -16.19
C LYS A 168 58.33 18.89 -17.08
N ALA A 169 57.99 20.13 -17.44
CA ALA A 169 56.90 20.42 -18.37
C ALA A 169 57.14 19.81 -19.77
N ILE A 170 58.35 19.96 -20.32
CA ILE A 170 58.74 19.35 -21.59
C ILE A 170 58.64 17.82 -21.53
N LYS A 171 59.08 17.21 -20.42
CA LYS A 171 59.00 15.76 -20.22
C LYS A 171 57.56 15.28 -20.18
N ASP A 172 56.67 16.04 -19.55
CA ASP A 172 55.25 15.68 -19.47
C ASP A 172 54.58 15.75 -20.85
N LEU A 173 54.84 16.81 -21.64
CA LEU A 173 54.39 16.91 -23.03
C LEU A 173 54.98 15.81 -23.94
N LYS A 174 56.22 15.36 -23.68
CA LYS A 174 56.82 14.19 -24.35
C LYS A 174 56.12 12.88 -23.98
N ASN A 175 55.78 12.68 -22.71
CA ASN A 175 55.03 11.50 -22.27
C ASN A 175 53.64 11.45 -22.93
N ASP A 176 53.02 12.62 -23.13
CA ASP A 176 51.76 12.79 -23.86
C ASP A 176 51.95 12.67 -25.39
N LYS A 177 53.16 12.37 -25.87
CA LYS A 177 53.56 12.25 -27.29
C LYS A 177 53.32 13.51 -28.11
N MET A 178 53.23 14.67 -27.47
CA MET A 178 52.98 15.95 -28.12
C MET A 178 54.26 16.58 -28.67
N ILE A 179 55.39 16.35 -28.01
CA ILE A 179 56.69 16.90 -28.39
C ILE A 179 57.67 15.74 -28.64
N ASP A 180 58.57 15.92 -29.61
CA ASP A 180 59.71 15.04 -29.87
C ASP A 180 61.01 15.87 -29.97
N GLY A 181 62.16 15.19 -29.98
CA GLY A 181 63.49 15.80 -29.99
C GLY A 181 64.25 15.67 -28.67
N ASP A 182 65.21 16.55 -28.40
CA ASP A 182 66.00 16.59 -27.16
C ASP A 182 66.22 18.04 -26.68
N GLU A 183 66.97 18.26 -25.60
CA GLU A 183 67.20 19.62 -25.08
C GLU A 183 67.84 20.58 -26.10
N SER A 184 68.49 20.05 -27.15
CA SER A 184 69.11 20.84 -28.22
C SER A 184 68.11 21.32 -29.28
N ILE A 185 67.04 20.55 -29.52
CA ILE A 185 65.98 20.91 -30.45
C ILE A 185 64.70 20.11 -30.16
N LEU A 186 63.60 20.83 -29.96
CA LEU A 186 62.26 20.29 -29.71
C LEU A 186 61.32 20.73 -30.83
N TRP A 187 60.36 19.87 -31.20
CA TRP A 187 59.28 20.19 -32.14
C TRP A 187 57.99 19.44 -31.77
N LEU A 188 56.84 19.96 -32.21
CA LEU A 188 55.56 19.26 -32.03
C LEU A 188 55.45 18.08 -33.00
N THR A 189 54.94 16.95 -32.50
CA THR A 189 54.50 15.83 -33.34
C THR A 189 53.20 16.18 -34.08
N ASP A 190 52.77 15.37 -35.04
CA ASP A 190 51.47 15.57 -35.71
C ASP A 190 50.30 15.62 -34.71
N ILE A 191 50.34 14.78 -33.67
CA ILE A 191 49.37 14.77 -32.56
C ILE A 191 49.51 16.06 -31.72
N GLY A 192 50.74 16.47 -31.42
CA GLY A 192 51.01 17.70 -30.69
C GLY A 192 50.48 18.94 -31.40
N VAL A 193 50.62 19.02 -32.73
CA VAL A 193 50.06 20.10 -33.54
C VAL A 193 48.53 20.12 -33.47
N GLU A 194 47.89 18.96 -33.53
CA GLU A 194 46.42 18.87 -33.41
C GLU A 194 45.94 19.27 -32.01
N TYR A 195 46.59 18.80 -30.95
CA TYR A 195 46.22 19.12 -29.57
C TYR A 195 46.45 20.60 -29.27
N ALA A 196 47.57 21.15 -29.71
CA ALA A 196 47.90 22.56 -29.53
C ALA A 196 46.90 23.49 -30.24
N LYS A 197 46.50 23.17 -31.48
CA LYS A 197 45.46 23.94 -32.19
C LYS A 197 44.10 23.94 -31.50
N ASN A 198 43.80 22.88 -30.76
CA ASN A 198 42.53 22.71 -30.06
C ASN A 198 42.59 23.12 -28.59
N GLY A 199 43.78 23.40 -28.04
CA GLY A 199 44.00 23.75 -26.63
C GLY A 199 43.70 22.63 -25.62
N VAL A 200 43.58 21.38 -26.08
CA VAL A 200 43.27 20.21 -25.26
C VAL A 200 44.11 19.01 -25.66
N LYS A 201 44.62 18.29 -24.67
CA LYS A 201 45.29 16.98 -24.84
C LYS A 201 44.39 15.86 -24.35
N PHE A 202 44.75 14.61 -24.63
CA PHE A 202 43.98 13.47 -24.16
C PHE A 202 44.79 12.63 -23.20
N SER A 203 44.17 12.26 -22.07
CA SER A 203 44.73 11.30 -21.12
C SER A 203 43.90 10.03 -21.11
N ASN A 204 44.55 8.90 -20.79
CA ASN A 204 43.85 7.63 -20.59
C ASN A 204 43.69 7.34 -19.10
N PHE A 205 42.53 6.81 -18.73
CA PHE A 205 42.26 6.29 -17.39
C PHE A 205 41.55 4.94 -17.48
N THR A 206 41.65 4.13 -16.44
CA THR A 206 40.96 2.85 -16.33
C THR A 206 39.92 2.93 -15.24
N ARG A 207 38.71 2.42 -15.49
CA ARG A 207 37.61 2.41 -14.52
C ARG A 207 36.72 1.19 -14.70
N ASP A 208 36.22 0.69 -13.58
CA ASP A 208 35.21 -0.37 -13.57
C ASP A 208 33.83 0.24 -13.78
N PHE A 209 32.99 -0.46 -14.54
CA PHE A 209 31.63 -0.05 -14.81
C PHE A 209 30.71 -1.24 -15.06
N ASP A 210 29.43 -1.02 -14.78
CA ASP A 210 28.38 -2.02 -14.90
C ASP A 210 27.34 -1.58 -15.92
N LEU A 211 26.92 -2.51 -16.77
CA LEU A 211 25.86 -2.37 -17.75
C LEU A 211 24.69 -3.30 -17.41
N PHE A 212 23.48 -2.75 -17.40
CA PHE A 212 22.24 -3.45 -17.10
C PHE A 212 21.47 -3.75 -18.38
N ILE A 213 20.94 -4.96 -18.48
CA ILE A 213 20.27 -5.48 -19.67
C ILE A 213 19.05 -6.27 -19.23
N ASP A 214 17.89 -6.05 -19.85
CA ASP A 214 16.69 -6.85 -19.62
C ASP A 214 16.23 -7.57 -20.89
N SER A 215 15.33 -8.53 -20.72
CA SER A 215 14.78 -9.35 -21.82
C SER A 215 13.46 -8.87 -22.40
N VAL A 216 12.85 -7.84 -21.83
CA VAL A 216 11.49 -7.39 -22.16
C VAL A 216 11.52 -6.18 -23.09
N GLY A 217 12.64 -5.48 -23.18
CA GLY A 217 12.92 -4.42 -24.16
C GLY A 217 12.84 -3.01 -23.59
N LEU A 218 13.24 -2.82 -22.33
CA LEU A 218 13.29 -1.49 -21.73
C LEU A 218 14.38 -0.63 -22.42
N ALA A 219 14.12 0.67 -22.57
CA ALA A 219 15.08 1.57 -23.22
C ALA A 219 16.40 1.61 -22.44
N ASN A 220 17.54 1.46 -23.12
CA ASN A 220 18.88 1.31 -22.53
C ASN A 220 19.19 2.35 -21.43
N ALA A 221 18.77 3.61 -21.61
CA ALA A 221 18.98 4.68 -20.63
C ALA A 221 18.26 4.46 -19.29
N ASN A 222 17.11 3.79 -19.32
CA ASN A 222 16.26 3.61 -18.15
C ASN A 222 16.53 2.30 -17.40
N VAL A 223 17.19 1.32 -18.03
CA VAL A 223 17.42 -0.03 -17.47
C VAL A 223 18.14 0.04 -16.14
N LYS A 224 19.33 0.66 -16.12
CA LYS A 224 20.17 0.78 -14.93
C LYS A 224 19.47 1.49 -13.79
N ALA A 225 18.82 2.63 -14.07
CA ALA A 225 18.07 3.38 -13.07
C ALA A 225 16.89 2.57 -12.49
N THR A 226 16.18 1.83 -13.34
CA THR A 226 14.99 1.06 -12.94
C THR A 226 15.37 -0.09 -12.02
N PHE A 227 16.31 -0.95 -12.42
CA PHE A 227 16.69 -2.13 -11.63
C PHE A 227 17.55 -1.80 -10.40
N SER A 228 18.32 -0.70 -10.43
CA SER A 228 19.04 -0.21 -9.26
C SER A 228 18.09 0.30 -8.17
N ASN A 229 17.00 0.98 -8.55
CA ASN A 229 16.01 1.50 -7.61
C ASN A 229 14.95 0.46 -7.18
N LEU A 230 14.88 -0.67 -7.87
CA LEU A 230 13.92 -1.72 -7.57
C LEU A 230 14.16 -2.31 -6.17
N LYS A 231 13.10 -2.44 -5.36
CA LYS A 231 13.19 -3.05 -4.01
C LYS A 231 12.48 -4.40 -3.89
N SER A 232 11.87 -4.86 -4.98
CA SER A 232 11.25 -6.19 -5.07
C SER A 232 12.20 -7.31 -4.65
N GLU A 233 11.62 -8.46 -4.30
CA GLU A 233 12.40 -9.67 -4.06
C GLU A 233 13.20 -10.03 -5.32
N LYS A 234 14.53 -10.14 -5.17
CA LYS A 234 15.47 -10.45 -6.25
C LYS A 234 16.21 -11.73 -5.89
N VAL A 235 16.18 -12.71 -6.79
CA VAL A 235 16.97 -13.93 -6.66
C VAL A 235 18.12 -13.85 -7.65
N GLU A 236 19.35 -13.85 -7.15
CA GLU A 236 20.54 -14.02 -7.98
C GLU A 236 20.62 -15.47 -8.45
N ILE A 237 20.67 -15.66 -9.77
CA ILE A 237 20.86 -16.98 -10.36
C ILE A 237 22.35 -17.33 -10.28
N LYS A 238 22.73 -18.07 -9.24
CA LYS A 238 24.08 -18.60 -9.09
C LYS A 238 24.24 -19.84 -9.96
N ILE A 239 24.97 -19.71 -11.06
CA ILE A 239 25.43 -20.86 -11.85
C ILE A 239 26.37 -21.69 -10.95
N GLN A 240 26.00 -22.92 -10.60
CA GLN A 240 26.81 -23.74 -9.70
C GLN A 240 28.12 -24.19 -10.39
N ASN A 241 29.25 -24.05 -9.70
CA ASN A 241 30.59 -24.42 -10.20
C ASN A 241 30.71 -25.89 -10.64
N THR A 242 29.86 -26.77 -10.12
CA THR A 242 29.79 -28.19 -10.48
C THR A 242 29.34 -28.43 -11.93
N ASP A 243 28.47 -27.57 -12.47
CA ASP A 243 28.00 -27.68 -13.85
C ASP A 243 29.04 -27.08 -14.83
N LYS A 244 29.72 -26.03 -14.40
CA LYS A 244 30.79 -25.36 -15.15
C LYS A 244 31.94 -26.32 -15.51
N HIS A 245 32.44 -27.07 -14.53
CA HIS A 245 33.53 -28.03 -14.75
C HIS A 245 33.11 -29.23 -15.61
N ARG A 246 31.88 -29.73 -15.44
CA ARG A 246 31.37 -30.84 -16.25
C ARG A 246 31.22 -30.45 -17.72
N ILE A 247 30.68 -29.26 -17.98
CA ILE A 247 30.46 -28.76 -19.36
C ILE A 247 31.78 -28.43 -20.05
N ILE A 248 32.75 -27.84 -19.33
CA ILE A 248 34.10 -27.59 -19.87
C ILE A 248 34.83 -28.90 -20.16
N ASN A 249 34.72 -29.91 -19.29
CA ASN A 249 35.32 -31.23 -19.53
C ASN A 249 34.70 -31.92 -20.77
N VAL A 250 33.38 -31.82 -20.96
CA VAL A 250 32.71 -32.33 -22.16
C VAL A 250 33.16 -31.57 -23.42
N ALA A 251 33.27 -30.24 -23.37
CA ALA A 251 33.76 -29.42 -24.48
C ALA A 251 35.21 -29.79 -24.88
N GLN A 252 36.08 -29.97 -23.88
CA GLN A 252 37.47 -30.40 -24.10
C GLN A 252 37.56 -31.82 -24.67
N SER A 253 36.67 -32.73 -24.26
CA SER A 253 36.60 -34.09 -24.80
C SER A 253 36.15 -34.15 -26.28
N LEU A 254 35.48 -33.09 -26.74
CA LEU A 254 35.04 -32.89 -28.12
C LEU A 254 35.99 -31.99 -28.94
N ASP A 255 37.18 -31.71 -28.39
CA ASP A 255 38.23 -30.85 -28.97
C ASP A 255 37.79 -29.38 -29.18
N ILE A 256 36.76 -28.94 -28.45
CA ILE A 256 36.26 -27.56 -28.45
C ILE A 256 37.10 -26.75 -27.45
N ARG A 257 37.99 -25.90 -27.95
CA ARG A 257 38.87 -25.07 -27.13
C ARG A 257 38.16 -23.78 -26.70
N THR A 258 37.40 -23.85 -25.61
CA THR A 258 36.83 -22.67 -24.98
C THR A 258 36.83 -22.78 -23.46
N ASN A 259 37.09 -21.66 -22.78
CA ASN A 259 36.96 -21.51 -21.34
C ASN A 259 35.62 -20.85 -20.96
N ASN A 260 34.80 -20.52 -21.96
CA ASN A 260 33.47 -19.95 -21.81
C ASN A 260 32.43 -21.05 -21.94
N VAL A 261 31.61 -21.21 -20.90
CA VAL A 261 30.58 -22.25 -20.83
C VAL A 261 29.46 -22.02 -21.85
N ALA A 262 29.13 -20.77 -22.17
CA ALA A 262 28.12 -20.48 -23.19
C ALA A 262 28.59 -20.90 -24.59
N ASP A 263 29.83 -20.58 -24.96
CA ASP A 263 30.42 -20.95 -26.26
C ASP A 263 30.60 -22.47 -26.38
N ALA A 264 31.01 -23.12 -25.29
CA ALA A 264 31.11 -24.59 -25.21
C ALA A 264 29.76 -25.24 -25.50
N ILE A 265 28.70 -24.76 -24.84
CA ILE A 265 27.36 -25.30 -25.01
C ILE A 265 26.85 -25.07 -26.44
N PHE A 266 27.07 -23.88 -27.00
CA PHE A 266 26.62 -23.54 -28.36
C PHE A 266 27.27 -24.45 -29.43
N GLU A 267 28.58 -24.69 -29.33
CA GLU A 267 29.31 -25.62 -30.22
C GLU A 267 28.88 -27.09 -30.01
N ILE A 268 28.73 -27.54 -28.75
CA ILE A 268 28.29 -28.90 -28.44
C ILE A 268 26.91 -29.17 -29.04
N VAL A 269 25.99 -28.21 -28.93
CA VAL A 269 24.62 -28.30 -29.43
C VAL A 269 24.59 -28.24 -30.95
N GLY A 270 25.40 -27.37 -31.56
CA GLY A 270 25.57 -27.32 -33.01
C GLY A 270 26.07 -28.66 -33.59
N ARG A 271 26.93 -29.38 -32.86
CA ARG A 271 27.39 -30.73 -33.24
C ARG A 271 26.34 -31.82 -32.99
N ILE A 272 25.59 -31.76 -31.88
CA ILE A 272 24.49 -32.70 -31.59
C ILE A 272 23.36 -32.60 -32.63
N ILE A 273 23.04 -31.38 -33.08
CA ILE A 273 22.00 -31.15 -34.09
C ILE A 273 22.43 -31.65 -35.48
N ASN A 274 23.72 -31.54 -35.83
CA ASN A 274 24.23 -31.93 -37.14
C ASN A 274 24.63 -33.41 -37.26
N ASP A 275 24.93 -34.10 -36.15
CA ASP A 275 25.57 -35.43 -36.18
C ASP A 275 24.94 -36.40 -35.17
N GLN A 276 23.61 -36.60 -35.26
CA GLN A 276 22.88 -37.49 -34.34
C GLN A 276 23.43 -38.93 -34.25
N GLU A 277 24.21 -39.41 -35.23
CA GLU A 277 24.73 -40.79 -35.24
C GLU A 277 26.18 -40.94 -34.73
N GLN A 278 27.01 -39.89 -34.64
CA GLN A 278 28.43 -40.04 -34.25
C GLN A 278 28.76 -39.76 -32.77
N LEU A 279 27.87 -39.10 -32.02
CA LEU A 279 28.12 -38.78 -30.59
C LEU A 279 28.00 -39.98 -29.64
N LEU A 280 27.35 -41.06 -30.05
CA LEU A 280 27.20 -42.29 -29.25
C LEU A 280 28.52 -43.06 -29.02
N GLY A 281 29.62 -42.69 -29.69
CA GLY A 281 30.93 -43.32 -29.53
C GLY A 281 31.91 -42.61 -28.59
N TYR A 282 31.66 -41.35 -28.22
CA TYR A 282 32.66 -40.49 -27.54
C TYR A 282 32.31 -40.06 -26.11
N ILE A 283 31.05 -40.23 -25.69
CA ILE A 283 30.56 -39.86 -24.36
C ILE A 283 29.74 -41.01 -23.78
N SER A 284 29.91 -41.27 -22.48
CA SER A 284 29.12 -42.30 -21.83
C SER A 284 27.64 -41.93 -21.82
N THR A 285 26.75 -42.93 -21.82
CA THR A 285 25.29 -42.70 -21.79
C THR A 285 24.87 -41.85 -20.57
N ALA A 286 25.60 -41.96 -19.45
CA ALA A 286 25.36 -41.15 -18.26
C ALA A 286 25.77 -39.67 -18.43
N GLU A 287 26.84 -39.39 -19.18
CA GLU A 287 27.26 -38.03 -19.52
C GLU A 287 26.29 -37.39 -20.52
N TYR A 288 25.84 -38.14 -21.53
CA TYR A 288 24.82 -37.69 -22.47
C TYR A 288 23.49 -37.37 -21.76
N ILE A 289 23.02 -38.26 -20.89
CA ILE A 289 21.80 -38.02 -20.09
C ILE A 289 21.99 -36.80 -19.17
N SER A 290 23.14 -36.63 -18.52
CA SER A 290 23.41 -35.47 -17.67
C SER A 290 23.44 -34.15 -18.46
N VAL A 291 24.01 -34.17 -19.68
CA VAL A 291 24.00 -33.02 -20.60
C VAL A 291 22.58 -32.73 -21.06
N CYS A 292 21.78 -33.73 -21.42
CA CYS A 292 20.39 -33.56 -21.81
C CYS A 292 19.49 -33.13 -20.65
N GLU A 293 19.72 -33.60 -19.43
CA GLU A 293 19.01 -33.17 -18.22
C GLU A 293 19.37 -31.73 -17.86
N TYR A 294 20.64 -31.34 -17.95
CA TYR A 294 21.05 -29.93 -17.85
C TYR A 294 20.45 -29.09 -18.97
N TYR A 295 20.41 -29.62 -20.20
CA TYR A 295 19.82 -28.98 -21.36
C TYR A 295 18.33 -28.71 -21.14
N ASN A 296 17.57 -29.72 -20.74
CA ASN A 296 16.13 -29.62 -20.49
C ASN A 296 15.79 -28.78 -19.26
N LYS A 297 16.65 -28.76 -18.24
CA LYS A 297 16.38 -28.05 -16.98
C LYS A 297 16.83 -26.59 -17.01
N ASN A 298 17.82 -26.24 -17.83
CA ASN A 298 18.43 -24.91 -17.80
C ASN A 298 18.43 -24.18 -19.14
N LEU A 299 18.39 -24.85 -20.30
CA LEU A 299 18.76 -24.21 -21.57
C LEU A 299 17.67 -23.53 -22.42
N PRO A 300 16.39 -23.96 -22.46
CA PRO A 300 15.38 -23.23 -23.23
C PRO A 300 15.14 -21.81 -22.70
N GLU A 301 15.25 -21.61 -21.38
CA GLU A 301 15.11 -20.30 -20.74
C GLU A 301 16.42 -19.49 -20.69
N THR A 302 17.60 -20.12 -20.53
CA THR A 302 18.87 -19.37 -20.45
C THR A 302 19.43 -18.91 -21.81
N ILE A 303 19.15 -19.62 -22.92
CA ILE A 303 19.68 -19.23 -24.25
C ILE A 303 19.07 -17.92 -24.75
N SER A 304 17.82 -17.59 -24.39
CA SER A 304 17.23 -16.32 -24.85
C SER A 304 17.78 -15.08 -24.13
N LEU A 305 18.50 -15.24 -23.01
CA LEU A 305 18.70 -14.16 -22.05
C LEU A 305 20.15 -13.84 -21.67
N SER A 306 21.14 -14.65 -22.08
CA SER A 306 22.55 -14.38 -21.83
C SER A 306 23.19 -13.45 -22.87
N LYS A 307 22.48 -12.46 -23.42
CA LYS A 307 23.07 -11.44 -24.29
C LYS A 307 23.85 -10.41 -23.46
N SER A 308 24.93 -10.86 -22.79
CA SER A 308 25.98 -9.89 -22.42
C SER A 308 26.56 -9.32 -23.71
N PRO A 309 26.74 -7.99 -23.82
CA PRO A 309 27.24 -7.38 -25.04
C PRO A 309 28.63 -7.93 -25.33
N THR A 310 28.83 -8.33 -26.58
CA THR A 310 30.02 -9.09 -26.99
C THR A 310 30.97 -8.24 -27.81
N SER A 311 30.46 -7.20 -28.46
CA SER A 311 31.27 -6.25 -29.22
C SER A 311 31.51 -4.96 -28.44
N LEU A 312 32.67 -4.35 -28.66
CA LEU A 312 33.01 -3.06 -28.08
C LEU A 312 32.01 -1.96 -28.49
N ASP A 313 31.43 -2.05 -29.70
CA ASP A 313 30.47 -1.07 -30.19
C ASP A 313 29.09 -1.23 -29.49
N GLU A 314 28.63 -2.45 -29.22
CA GLU A 314 27.46 -2.68 -28.36
C GLU A 314 27.67 -2.12 -26.94
N ILE A 315 28.86 -2.36 -26.37
CA ILE A 315 29.23 -1.85 -25.04
C ILE A 315 29.25 -0.32 -25.03
N ARG A 316 29.79 0.31 -26.08
CA ARG A 316 29.80 1.77 -26.24
C ARG A 316 28.38 2.33 -26.30
N LEU A 317 27.50 1.74 -27.11
CA LEU A 317 26.09 2.19 -27.22
C LEU A 317 25.36 2.13 -25.87
N LEU A 318 25.59 1.09 -25.08
CA LEU A 318 25.01 0.97 -23.74
C LEU A 318 25.67 1.91 -22.74
N ALA A 319 27.00 2.06 -22.80
CA ALA A 319 27.77 2.93 -21.91
C ALA A 319 27.46 4.41 -22.14
N GLU A 320 27.16 4.85 -23.37
CA GLU A 320 26.76 6.23 -23.65
C GLU A 320 25.56 6.67 -22.80
N GLU A 321 24.62 5.77 -22.58
CA GLU A 321 23.39 6.03 -21.83
C GLU A 321 23.52 5.67 -20.33
N GLN A 322 24.24 4.59 -19.99
CA GLN A 322 24.27 4.04 -18.62
C GLN A 322 25.54 4.37 -17.83
N ALA A 323 26.62 4.77 -18.50
CA ALA A 323 27.93 5.06 -17.91
C ALA A 323 28.65 6.18 -18.71
N PRO A 324 28.07 7.39 -18.81
CA PRO A 324 28.64 8.49 -19.60
C PRO A 324 30.04 8.93 -19.12
N GLU A 325 30.40 8.62 -17.87
CA GLU A 325 31.75 8.78 -17.34
C GLU A 325 32.79 7.85 -17.98
N ILE A 326 32.35 6.81 -18.69
CA ILE A 326 33.19 5.83 -19.41
C ILE A 326 33.18 6.14 -20.91
N HIS A 327 32.00 6.34 -21.49
CA HIS A 327 31.84 6.65 -22.89
C HIS A 327 30.80 7.76 -23.06
N PHE A 328 31.23 8.94 -23.49
CA PHE A 328 30.34 10.02 -23.88
C PHE A 328 31.01 10.84 -24.99
N PRO A 329 30.84 10.44 -26.27
CA PRO A 329 31.52 11.04 -27.41
C PRO A 329 31.35 12.55 -27.51
N LYS A 330 30.17 13.07 -27.13
CA LYS A 330 29.87 14.52 -27.13
C LYS A 330 30.81 15.34 -26.24
N LYS A 331 31.30 14.77 -25.14
CA LYS A 331 32.31 15.39 -24.26
C LYS A 331 33.70 14.77 -24.45
N LYS A 332 33.91 14.03 -25.54
CA LYS A 332 35.19 13.39 -25.89
C LYS A 332 35.68 12.35 -24.87
N TYR A 333 34.78 11.81 -24.04
CA TYR A 333 35.06 10.61 -23.24
C TYR A 333 34.85 9.40 -24.15
N ILE A 334 35.90 8.65 -24.45
CA ILE A 334 35.83 7.53 -25.40
C ILE A 334 36.37 6.26 -24.76
N LEU A 335 35.52 5.25 -24.64
CA LEU A 335 35.94 3.90 -24.29
C LEU A 335 36.78 3.33 -25.44
N GLN A 336 38.07 3.08 -25.19
CA GLN A 336 39.03 2.57 -26.17
C GLN A 336 39.02 1.05 -26.22
N GLU A 337 38.98 0.41 -25.05
CA GLU A 337 38.97 -1.04 -24.88
C GLU A 337 38.32 -1.40 -23.54
N CYS A 338 37.80 -2.62 -23.42
CA CYS A 338 37.27 -3.12 -22.16
C CYS A 338 37.49 -4.63 -22.01
N THR A 339 37.58 -5.08 -20.76
CA THR A 339 37.69 -6.49 -20.40
C THR A 339 36.51 -6.91 -19.52
N PRO A 340 35.86 -8.05 -19.79
CA PRO A 340 34.78 -8.55 -18.94
C PRO A 340 35.33 -8.98 -17.57
N LYS A 341 34.68 -8.55 -16.48
CA LYS A 341 34.99 -8.94 -15.11
C LYS A 341 34.03 -9.98 -14.55
N GLY A 342 32.79 -10.01 -15.03
CA GLY A 342 31.79 -10.97 -14.60
C GLY A 342 30.39 -10.60 -15.06
N THR A 343 29.46 -11.50 -14.83
CA THR A 343 28.05 -11.33 -15.17
C THR A 343 27.21 -11.85 -14.02
N GLU A 344 26.23 -11.07 -13.59
CA GLU A 344 25.25 -11.44 -12.56
C GLU A 344 23.86 -11.43 -13.18
N ILE A 345 23.08 -12.49 -12.96
CA ILE A 345 21.73 -12.63 -13.52
C ILE A 345 20.73 -12.64 -12.35
N PHE A 346 19.67 -11.86 -12.48
CA PHE A 346 18.66 -11.69 -11.45
C PHE A 346 17.25 -11.98 -11.99
N LYS A 347 16.44 -12.63 -11.14
CA LYS A 347 14.98 -12.72 -11.29
C LYS A 347 14.32 -11.83 -10.24
N ALA A 348 13.65 -10.77 -10.67
CA ALA A 348 12.86 -9.90 -9.80
C ALA A 348 11.39 -10.33 -9.84
N LYS A 349 10.81 -10.62 -8.66
CA LYS A 349 9.38 -10.95 -8.56
C LYS A 349 8.54 -9.68 -8.58
N LEU A 350 7.74 -9.52 -9.62
CA LEU A 350 6.82 -8.39 -9.83
C LEU A 350 5.39 -8.89 -10.04
N TRP A 351 4.43 -7.99 -9.91
CA TRP A 351 3.02 -8.27 -10.22
C TRP A 351 2.63 -7.57 -11.51
N VAL A 352 2.04 -8.30 -12.46
CA VAL A 352 1.50 -7.73 -13.70
C VAL A 352 -0.01 -7.74 -13.63
N ILE A 353 -0.61 -6.59 -13.91
CA ILE A 353 -2.05 -6.36 -13.92
C ILE A 353 -2.47 -6.19 -15.37
N LEU A 354 -3.50 -6.93 -15.80
CA LEU A 354 -4.06 -6.83 -17.14
C LEU A 354 -5.33 -5.99 -17.11
N LEU A 355 -5.39 -5.01 -18.01
CA LEU A 355 -6.52 -4.11 -18.20
C LEU A 355 -7.11 -4.35 -19.59
N GLU A 356 -8.43 -4.54 -19.66
CA GLU A 356 -9.18 -4.59 -20.92
C GLU A 356 -9.78 -3.22 -21.21
N ASN A 357 -9.47 -2.67 -22.38
CA ASN A 357 -10.18 -1.51 -22.90
C ASN A 357 -11.46 -1.95 -23.61
N PHE A 358 -12.63 -1.66 -23.05
CA PHE A 358 -13.90 -2.14 -23.64
C PHE A 358 -14.36 -1.33 -24.87
N ARG A 359 -13.65 -0.26 -25.26
CA ARG A 359 -13.89 0.49 -26.50
C ARG A 359 -13.46 -0.33 -27.73
N ASP A 360 -12.30 -0.97 -27.65
CA ASP A 360 -11.62 -1.64 -28.76
C ASP A 360 -11.13 -3.07 -28.44
N ASN A 361 -11.39 -3.55 -27.22
CA ASN A 361 -10.94 -4.81 -26.66
C ASN A 361 -9.41 -4.99 -26.63
N THR A 362 -8.67 -3.88 -26.57
CA THR A 362 -7.21 -3.93 -26.44
C THR A 362 -6.79 -4.21 -25.00
N LEU A 363 -5.64 -4.89 -24.85
CA LEU A 363 -5.04 -5.20 -23.55
C LEU A 363 -3.91 -4.22 -23.21
N ARG A 364 -4.02 -3.59 -22.05
CA ARG A 364 -2.95 -2.81 -21.43
C ARG A 364 -2.41 -3.51 -20.19
N THR A 365 -1.12 -3.33 -19.92
CA THR A 365 -0.47 -3.91 -18.73
C THR A 365 0.08 -2.87 -17.78
N LEU A 366 -0.03 -3.14 -16.47
CA LEU A 366 0.64 -2.39 -15.42
C LEU A 366 1.55 -3.31 -14.60
N VAL A 367 2.74 -2.83 -14.23
CA VAL A 367 3.70 -3.57 -13.41
C VAL A 367 3.74 -2.94 -12.01
N TYR A 368 3.56 -3.75 -10.97
CA TYR A 368 3.49 -3.33 -9.57
C TYR A 368 4.59 -3.97 -8.72
N ASP A 369 5.26 -3.17 -7.89
CA ASP A 369 6.23 -3.63 -6.89
C ASP A 369 5.59 -3.65 -5.49
N GLU A 370 5.39 -4.85 -4.94
CA GLU A 370 4.87 -5.09 -3.59
C GLU A 370 5.68 -4.37 -2.49
N LYS A 371 7.02 -4.33 -2.62
CA LYS A 371 7.87 -3.78 -1.55
C LYS A 371 7.86 -2.27 -1.53
N GLN A 372 7.56 -1.64 -2.66
CA GLN A 372 7.45 -0.19 -2.79
C GLN A 372 6.00 0.30 -2.74
N ASN A 373 5.03 -0.58 -2.99
CA ASN A 373 3.61 -0.27 -3.14
C ASN A 373 3.35 0.80 -4.22
N ILE A 374 3.97 0.65 -5.39
CA ILE A 374 3.85 1.57 -6.53
C ILE A 374 3.73 0.81 -7.86
N ILE A 375 3.10 1.46 -8.84
CA ILE A 375 3.18 1.07 -10.26
C ILE A 375 4.49 1.59 -10.84
N LEU A 376 5.20 0.72 -11.55
CA LEU A 376 6.47 1.01 -12.20
C LEU A 376 6.22 1.37 -13.68
N GLU A 377 5.91 2.63 -13.95
CA GLU A 377 5.57 3.15 -15.30
C GLU A 377 6.51 2.64 -16.40
N THR A 378 7.83 2.71 -16.17
CA THR A 378 8.82 2.29 -17.17
C THR A 378 8.74 0.80 -17.50
N LEU A 379 8.46 -0.06 -16.51
CA LEU A 379 8.28 -1.49 -16.74
C LEU A 379 6.92 -1.79 -17.35
N SER A 380 5.87 -1.06 -16.94
CA SER A 380 4.54 -1.12 -17.56
C SER A 380 4.65 -0.83 -19.05
N ASP A 381 5.27 0.28 -19.45
CA ASP A 381 5.43 0.67 -20.86
C ASP A 381 6.24 -0.34 -21.68
N ALA A 382 7.27 -0.94 -21.08
CA ALA A 382 8.09 -1.94 -21.75
C ALA A 382 7.33 -3.25 -21.98
N LEU A 383 6.61 -3.72 -20.96
CA LEU A 383 5.81 -4.93 -21.05
C LEU A 383 4.59 -4.72 -21.97
N ASP A 384 4.00 -3.52 -21.97
CA ASP A 384 2.84 -3.19 -22.78
C ASP A 384 3.12 -3.23 -24.28
N LYS A 385 4.35 -2.91 -24.69
CA LYS A 385 4.82 -3.04 -26.08
C LYS A 385 5.09 -4.48 -26.51
N ASN A 386 5.13 -5.42 -25.57
CA ASN A 386 5.47 -6.81 -25.83
C ASN A 386 4.22 -7.70 -25.92
N GLU A 387 3.58 -7.69 -27.09
CA GLU A 387 2.34 -8.45 -27.34
C GLU A 387 2.45 -9.95 -27.04
N ASN A 388 3.61 -10.56 -27.29
CA ASN A 388 3.81 -11.99 -27.01
C ASN A 388 3.73 -12.28 -25.50
N ILE A 389 4.41 -11.48 -24.68
CA ILE A 389 4.34 -11.63 -23.22
C ILE A 389 2.92 -11.31 -22.72
N LYS A 390 2.26 -10.27 -23.25
CA LYS A 390 0.86 -9.96 -22.88
C LYS A 390 -0.08 -11.13 -23.14
N VAL A 391 -0.02 -11.73 -24.33
CA VAL A 391 -0.83 -12.90 -24.70
C VAL A 391 -0.51 -14.08 -23.79
N GLN A 392 0.77 -14.36 -23.50
CA GLN A 392 1.15 -15.44 -22.57
C GLN A 392 0.60 -15.22 -21.15
N LEU A 393 0.66 -13.99 -20.65
CA LEU A 393 0.12 -13.66 -19.33
C LEU A 393 -1.41 -13.75 -19.30
N PHE A 394 -2.08 -13.31 -20.37
CA PHE A 394 -3.52 -13.46 -20.52
C PHE A 394 -3.93 -14.93 -20.60
N GLU A 395 -3.23 -15.73 -21.40
CA GLU A 395 -3.42 -17.18 -21.47
C GLU A 395 -3.11 -17.87 -20.13
N LYS A 396 -2.11 -17.41 -19.37
CA LYS A 396 -1.82 -17.93 -18.02
C LYS A 396 -3.00 -17.69 -17.07
N LEU A 397 -3.70 -16.55 -17.21
CA LEU A 397 -4.93 -16.30 -16.45
C LEU A 397 -6.11 -17.19 -16.93
N ILE A 398 -6.13 -17.62 -18.19
CA ILE A 398 -7.21 -18.46 -18.76
C ILE A 398 -6.97 -19.96 -18.54
N LYS A 399 -5.77 -20.48 -18.87
CA LYS A 399 -5.45 -21.91 -18.99
C LYS A 399 -5.34 -22.65 -17.66
N VAL A 400 -5.20 -21.96 -16.54
CA VAL A 400 -5.06 -22.61 -15.24
C VAL A 400 -6.42 -23.07 -14.69
N ASP A 401 -7.50 -22.95 -15.47
CA ASP A 401 -8.80 -23.37 -14.98
C ASP A 401 -9.86 -23.78 -16.03
N GLU A 402 -10.44 -24.96 -15.82
CA GLU A 402 -11.58 -25.49 -16.60
C GLU A 402 -12.92 -24.79 -16.27
N GLU A 403 -12.96 -23.88 -15.28
CA GLU A 403 -14.17 -23.18 -14.80
C GLU A 403 -14.35 -21.75 -15.35
N ILE A 404 -13.45 -21.24 -16.20
CA ILE A 404 -13.68 -19.97 -16.91
C ILE A 404 -14.62 -20.25 -18.08
N GLU A 405 -15.93 -20.17 -17.82
CA GLU A 405 -16.90 -20.03 -18.90
C GLU A 405 -16.73 -18.62 -19.51
N ILE A 406 -16.14 -18.55 -20.70
CA ILE A 406 -16.27 -17.38 -21.55
C ILE A 406 -17.76 -17.25 -21.85
N THR A 407 -18.42 -16.28 -21.22
CA THR A 407 -19.83 -16.02 -21.49
C THR A 407 -19.96 -15.58 -22.95
N ASN A 408 -20.79 -16.29 -23.71
CA ASN A 408 -21.22 -15.88 -25.04
C ASN A 408 -22.47 -14.98 -24.96
N GLU A 409 -22.87 -14.56 -23.76
CA GLU A 409 -24.00 -13.65 -23.58
C GLU A 409 -23.68 -12.29 -24.18
N GLU A 410 -24.60 -11.79 -25.01
CA GLU A 410 -24.53 -10.44 -25.54
C GLU A 410 -24.65 -9.43 -24.38
N LYS A 411 -23.90 -8.33 -24.48
CA LYS A 411 -24.03 -7.21 -23.53
C LYS A 411 -25.46 -6.67 -23.61
N ASP A 412 -26.09 -6.48 -22.46
CA ASP A 412 -27.41 -5.86 -22.43
C ASP A 412 -27.34 -4.37 -22.88
N ILE A 413 -28.51 -3.82 -23.24
CA ILE A 413 -28.63 -2.45 -23.76
C ILE A 413 -28.21 -1.41 -22.71
N GLU A 414 -28.44 -1.67 -21.42
CA GLU A 414 -28.09 -0.75 -20.35
C GLU A 414 -26.58 -0.66 -20.15
N GLN A 415 -25.91 -1.81 -20.15
CA GLN A 415 -24.45 -1.96 -20.13
C GLN A 415 -23.84 -1.22 -21.31
N LEU A 416 -24.34 -1.42 -22.54
CA LEU A 416 -23.86 -0.73 -23.73
C LEU A 416 -24.03 0.80 -23.62
N ASN A 417 -25.17 1.27 -23.11
CA ASN A 417 -25.41 2.70 -22.92
C ASN A 417 -24.48 3.33 -21.87
N ILE A 418 -24.15 2.61 -20.79
CA ILE A 418 -23.22 3.08 -19.76
C ILE A 418 -21.78 3.06 -20.28
N GLU A 419 -21.38 2.01 -20.98
CA GLU A 419 -20.07 1.93 -21.64
C GLU A 419 -19.88 3.09 -22.61
N GLN A 420 -20.89 3.42 -23.43
CA GLN A 420 -20.83 4.56 -24.34
C GLN A 420 -20.66 5.89 -23.59
N LYS A 421 -21.41 6.11 -22.50
CA LYS A 421 -21.23 7.32 -21.67
C LYS A 421 -19.82 7.42 -21.08
N LEU A 422 -19.24 6.30 -20.64
CA LEU A 422 -17.87 6.27 -20.12
C LEU A 422 -16.84 6.52 -21.23
N ILE A 423 -17.08 6.03 -22.44
CA ILE A 423 -16.28 6.31 -23.63
C ILE A 423 -16.30 7.81 -23.95
N ASP A 424 -17.47 8.42 -24.00
CA ASP A 424 -17.64 9.84 -24.27
C ASP A 424 -16.93 10.70 -23.20
N LYS A 425 -17.06 10.32 -21.92
CA LYS A 425 -16.35 10.99 -20.82
C LYS A 425 -14.84 10.81 -20.87
N GLN A 426 -14.35 9.66 -21.31
CA GLN A 426 -12.92 9.46 -21.50
C GLN A 426 -12.37 10.38 -22.59
N GLU A 427 -13.11 10.61 -23.67
CA GLU A 427 -12.74 11.58 -24.71
C GLU A 427 -12.75 13.02 -24.17
N GLU A 428 -13.71 13.38 -23.31
CA GLU A 428 -13.70 14.67 -22.61
C GLU A 428 -12.45 14.84 -21.72
N ILE A 429 -12.01 13.79 -21.03
CA ILE A 429 -10.78 13.79 -20.21
C ILE A 429 -9.55 13.97 -21.11
N GLU A 430 -9.42 13.20 -22.18
CA GLU A 430 -8.30 13.29 -23.12
C GLU A 430 -8.18 14.71 -23.69
N ASN A 431 -9.29 15.28 -24.15
CA ASN A 431 -9.35 16.67 -24.61
C ASN A 431 -8.99 17.68 -23.50
N ALA A 432 -9.40 17.44 -22.25
CA ALA A 432 -9.07 18.33 -21.14
C ALA A 432 -7.59 18.26 -20.75
N ILE A 433 -6.97 17.08 -20.83
CA ILE A 433 -5.53 16.87 -20.61
C ILE A 433 -4.73 17.63 -21.67
N ASP A 434 -5.09 17.48 -22.95
CA ASP A 434 -4.42 18.17 -24.06
C ASP A 434 -4.50 19.70 -23.91
N ASN A 435 -5.67 20.19 -23.47
CA ASN A 435 -5.91 21.61 -23.20
C ASN A 435 -5.42 22.07 -21.81
N HIS A 436 -4.77 21.20 -21.03
CA HIS A 436 -4.27 21.47 -19.67
C HIS A 436 -5.35 22.03 -18.71
N ASN A 437 -6.62 21.65 -18.90
CA ASN A 437 -7.77 22.15 -18.15
C ASN A 437 -8.08 21.26 -16.94
N ILE A 438 -7.32 21.48 -15.85
CA ILE A 438 -7.44 20.73 -14.59
C ILE A 438 -8.82 20.89 -13.93
N VAL A 439 -9.50 22.03 -14.12
CA VAL A 439 -10.83 22.26 -13.54
C VAL A 439 -11.86 21.33 -14.18
N LYS A 440 -11.82 21.21 -15.50
CA LYS A 440 -12.74 20.35 -16.25
C LYS A 440 -12.54 18.87 -15.90
N ILE A 441 -11.30 18.42 -15.67
CA ILE A 441 -11.02 17.04 -15.23
C ILE A 441 -11.74 16.76 -13.89
N LYS A 442 -11.65 17.66 -12.91
CA LYS A 442 -12.32 17.49 -11.60
C LYS A 442 -13.84 17.56 -11.66
N GLU A 443 -14.39 18.28 -12.63
CA GLU A 443 -15.84 18.29 -12.88
C GLU A 443 -16.29 16.94 -13.46
N ILE A 444 -15.55 16.42 -14.44
CA ILE A 444 -15.81 15.11 -15.05
C ILE A 444 -15.69 13.99 -14.00
N GLU A 445 -14.67 14.02 -13.13
CA GLU A 445 -14.51 13.06 -12.01
C GLU A 445 -15.78 12.94 -11.15
N LYS A 446 -16.42 14.05 -10.82
CA LYS A 446 -17.68 14.04 -10.04
C LYS A 446 -18.87 13.48 -10.83
N GLU A 447 -18.91 13.70 -12.14
CA GLU A 447 -19.96 13.15 -13.00
C GLU A 447 -19.80 11.63 -13.16
N ILE A 448 -18.57 11.12 -13.21
CA ILE A 448 -18.26 9.68 -13.34
C ILE A 448 -18.77 8.89 -12.14
N ASP A 449 -18.66 9.43 -10.93
CA ASP A 449 -19.18 8.79 -9.72
C ASP A 449 -20.66 8.43 -9.85
N TYR A 450 -21.44 9.17 -10.65
CA TYR A 450 -22.85 8.86 -10.95
C TYR A 450 -23.03 7.90 -12.14
N ILE A 451 -22.10 7.89 -13.10
CA ILE A 451 -22.19 7.08 -14.33
C ILE A 451 -21.70 5.64 -14.09
N LYS A 452 -20.65 5.43 -13.28
CA LYS A 452 -20.11 4.08 -13.02
C LYS A 452 -21.12 3.28 -12.20
N ARG A 453 -21.82 2.37 -12.88
CA ARG A 453 -22.80 1.46 -12.27
C ARG A 453 -22.36 0.00 -12.27
N HIS A 454 -21.52 -0.41 -13.21
CA HIS A 454 -21.12 -1.81 -13.35
C HIS A 454 -19.73 -2.03 -12.75
N PHE A 455 -19.59 -3.08 -11.96
CA PHE A 455 -18.37 -3.50 -11.30
C PHE A 455 -18.17 -4.99 -11.55
N ASN A 456 -17.00 -5.37 -12.07
CA ASN A 456 -16.61 -6.77 -11.99
C ASN A 456 -16.22 -7.13 -10.55
N SER A 457 -15.96 -8.41 -10.29
CA SER A 457 -15.59 -8.90 -8.94
C SER A 457 -14.40 -8.16 -8.33
N ILE A 458 -13.44 -7.75 -9.16
CA ILE A 458 -12.23 -7.04 -8.73
C ILE A 458 -12.54 -5.60 -8.34
N GLU A 459 -13.23 -4.88 -9.22
CA GLU A 459 -13.64 -3.50 -9.00
C GLU A 459 -14.63 -3.38 -7.84
N PHE A 460 -15.50 -4.37 -7.65
CA PHE A 460 -16.47 -4.35 -6.57
C PHE A 460 -15.83 -4.53 -5.19
N GLU A 461 -14.70 -5.24 -5.06
CA GLU A 461 -14.00 -5.34 -3.78
C GLU A 461 -13.34 -4.01 -3.38
N ILE A 462 -12.85 -3.23 -4.35
CA ILE A 462 -12.41 -1.85 -4.08
C ILE A 462 -13.61 -1.00 -3.67
N GLU A 463 -14.72 -1.09 -4.41
CA GLU A 463 -15.91 -0.33 -4.10
C GLU A 463 -16.43 -0.67 -2.70
N LEU A 464 -16.48 -1.95 -2.34
CA LEU A 464 -16.85 -2.40 -1.00
C LEU A 464 -15.89 -1.86 0.07
N LYS A 465 -14.58 -1.86 -0.19
CA LYS A 465 -13.60 -1.23 0.72
C LYS A 465 -13.84 0.27 0.84
N ARG A 466 -14.13 0.97 -0.26
CA ARG A 466 -14.48 2.40 -0.26
C ARG A 466 -15.72 2.66 0.59
N LEU A 467 -16.75 1.82 0.48
CA LEU A 467 -17.94 1.89 1.35
C LEU A 467 -17.54 1.73 2.82
N PHE A 468 -16.70 0.75 3.17
CA PHE A 468 -16.20 0.58 4.54
C PHE A 468 -15.30 1.74 5.02
N ASP A 469 -14.59 2.40 4.11
CA ASP A 469 -13.61 3.42 4.46
C ASP A 469 -14.21 4.81 4.62
N GLU A 470 -15.09 5.20 3.70
CA GLU A 470 -15.58 6.56 3.51
C GLU A 470 -16.96 6.83 4.09
N THR A 471 -17.71 5.79 4.45
CA THR A 471 -19.11 5.92 4.89
C THR A 471 -19.32 5.54 6.36
N THR A 472 -20.46 5.94 6.93
CA THR A 472 -20.85 5.66 8.32
C THR A 472 -22.35 5.39 8.49
N GLY A 473 -23.06 5.06 7.41
CA GLY A 473 -24.49 4.72 7.42
C GLY A 473 -24.78 3.29 7.88
N ASP A 474 -26.01 2.83 7.63
CA ASP A 474 -26.41 1.44 7.87
C ASP A 474 -26.04 0.59 6.65
N LEU A 475 -24.99 -0.20 6.79
CA LEU A 475 -24.49 -1.09 5.76
C LEU A 475 -25.10 -2.48 5.91
N TRP A 476 -25.84 -2.91 4.91
CA TRP A 476 -26.48 -4.22 4.82
C TRP A 476 -25.72 -5.09 3.82
N ILE A 477 -25.30 -6.26 4.26
CA ILE A 477 -24.64 -7.27 3.43
C ILE A 477 -25.56 -8.48 3.39
N ILE A 478 -26.24 -8.66 2.26
CA ILE A 478 -27.15 -9.78 2.02
C ILE A 478 -26.42 -10.79 1.13
N SER A 479 -25.99 -11.90 1.73
CA SER A 479 -25.19 -12.93 1.05
C SER A 479 -25.68 -14.30 1.48
N PRO A 480 -26.18 -15.14 0.56
CA PRO A 480 -26.82 -16.40 0.92
C PRO A 480 -25.86 -17.35 1.66
N TRP A 481 -24.57 -17.30 1.32
CA TRP A 481 -23.54 -18.12 1.95
C TRP A 481 -22.56 -17.33 2.82
N ILE A 482 -22.11 -17.98 3.89
CA ILE A 482 -21.01 -17.54 4.75
C ILE A 482 -19.89 -18.59 4.66
N ARG A 483 -18.76 -18.23 4.04
CA ARG A 483 -17.57 -19.10 3.89
C ARG A 483 -16.32 -18.42 4.44
N ASN A 484 -15.15 -19.05 4.22
CA ASN A 484 -13.85 -18.59 4.73
C ASN A 484 -13.45 -17.17 4.29
N ALA A 485 -13.97 -16.68 3.17
CA ALA A 485 -13.77 -15.28 2.76
C ALA A 485 -14.25 -14.27 3.82
N THR A 486 -15.23 -14.66 4.65
CA THR A 486 -15.72 -13.85 5.78
C THR A 486 -14.59 -13.42 6.71
N PHE A 487 -13.60 -14.27 6.98
CA PHE A 487 -12.48 -13.93 7.87
C PHE A 487 -11.71 -12.70 7.40
N LYS A 488 -11.54 -12.55 6.08
CA LYS A 488 -10.88 -11.39 5.49
C LYS A 488 -11.72 -10.11 5.58
N ARG A 489 -13.05 -10.23 5.74
CA ARG A 489 -13.97 -9.09 5.87
C ARG A 489 -14.16 -8.59 7.29
N ILE A 490 -14.00 -9.45 8.29
CA ILE A 490 -14.17 -9.10 9.70
C ILE A 490 -13.38 -7.84 10.10
N PRO A 491 -12.10 -7.65 9.71
CA PRO A 491 -11.37 -6.44 10.06
C PRO A 491 -12.01 -5.15 9.52
N PHE A 492 -12.55 -5.18 8.30
CA PHE A 492 -13.23 -4.04 7.68
C PHE A 492 -14.56 -3.75 8.41
N ILE A 493 -15.33 -4.79 8.72
CA ILE A 493 -16.57 -4.69 9.51
C ILE A 493 -16.27 -4.10 10.89
N GLU A 494 -15.28 -4.61 11.61
CA GLU A 494 -14.89 -4.09 12.93
C GLU A 494 -14.46 -2.62 12.88
N ASN A 495 -13.70 -2.22 11.85
CA ASN A 495 -13.29 -0.84 11.67
C ASN A 495 -14.51 0.06 11.41
N TYR A 496 -15.43 -0.36 10.55
CA TYR A 496 -16.66 0.35 10.24
C TYR A 496 -17.54 0.55 11.49
N LEU A 497 -17.69 -0.51 12.30
CA LEU A 497 -18.41 -0.45 13.58
C LEU A 497 -17.76 0.54 14.55
N LYS A 498 -16.42 0.58 14.63
CA LYS A 498 -15.67 1.52 15.48
C LYS A 498 -15.80 2.98 15.02
N LYS A 499 -15.99 3.22 13.72
CA LYS A 499 -16.27 4.56 13.16
C LYS A 499 -17.67 5.06 13.49
N GLY A 500 -18.55 4.21 14.01
CA GLY A 500 -19.93 4.54 14.37
C GLY A 500 -20.98 4.06 13.38
N GLY A 501 -20.57 3.47 12.24
CA GLY A 501 -21.51 2.86 11.30
C GLY A 501 -22.19 1.62 11.88
N ARG A 502 -23.35 1.25 11.35
CA ARG A 502 -24.05 0.00 11.73
C ARG A 502 -23.95 -1.01 10.59
N VAL A 503 -23.80 -2.29 10.94
CA VAL A 503 -23.69 -3.36 9.95
C VAL A 503 -24.76 -4.42 10.20
N PHE A 504 -25.48 -4.79 9.15
CA PHE A 504 -26.47 -5.86 9.13
C PHE A 504 -26.01 -6.94 8.16
N VAL A 505 -25.97 -8.19 8.60
CA VAL A 505 -25.56 -9.34 7.78
C VAL A 505 -26.70 -10.33 7.68
N ALA A 506 -27.18 -10.61 6.47
CA ALA A 506 -28.18 -11.64 6.23
C ALA A 506 -27.59 -12.82 5.45
N TYR A 507 -27.94 -14.05 5.85
CA TYR A 507 -27.60 -15.28 5.15
C TYR A 507 -28.80 -16.21 5.05
N SER A 508 -28.76 -17.17 4.12
CA SER A 508 -29.94 -17.93 3.72
C SER A 508 -30.11 -19.22 4.54
N GLU A 509 -31.36 -19.64 4.73
CA GLU A 509 -31.70 -21.04 4.97
C GLU A 509 -31.35 -21.92 3.75
N PRO A 510 -31.09 -23.23 3.93
CA PRO A 510 -30.86 -24.16 2.82
C PRO A 510 -32.04 -24.22 1.85
N GLU A 511 -31.78 -24.17 0.54
CA GLU A 511 -32.81 -24.37 -0.49
C GLU A 511 -33.16 -25.87 -0.65
N ALA A 512 -32.19 -26.73 -0.33
CA ALA A 512 -32.33 -28.18 -0.38
C ALA A 512 -31.73 -28.85 0.87
N GLU A 513 -32.25 -30.04 1.19
CA GLU A 513 -31.80 -30.83 2.31
C GLU A 513 -30.30 -31.19 2.17
N GLY A 514 -29.50 -30.94 3.21
CA GLY A 514 -28.05 -31.17 3.22
C GLY A 514 -27.19 -30.02 2.67
N GLN A 515 -27.77 -28.94 2.14
CA GLN A 515 -27.00 -27.79 1.68
C GLN A 515 -26.49 -26.96 2.88
N ILE A 516 -25.17 -26.85 3.01
CA ILE A 516 -24.55 -26.04 4.06
C ILE A 516 -24.51 -24.59 3.60
N MET A 517 -25.31 -23.69 4.17
CA MET A 517 -25.30 -22.26 3.78
C MET A 517 -24.19 -21.47 4.49
N ALA A 518 -23.94 -21.74 5.77
CA ALA A 518 -22.91 -21.09 6.56
C ALA A 518 -21.94 -22.14 7.13
N LEU A 519 -20.63 -21.87 7.01
CA LEU A 519 -19.61 -22.66 7.72
C LEU A 519 -19.55 -22.22 9.18
N ASP A 520 -19.43 -23.18 10.11
CA ASP A 520 -19.50 -22.93 11.55
C ASP A 520 -18.45 -21.92 12.03
N GLU A 521 -17.19 -22.06 11.60
CA GLU A 521 -16.11 -21.20 12.08
C GLU A 521 -16.28 -19.70 11.72
N PRO A 522 -16.51 -19.31 10.44
CA PRO A 522 -16.76 -17.92 10.11
C PRO A 522 -18.09 -17.40 10.69
N LEU A 523 -19.14 -18.22 10.75
CA LEU A 523 -20.41 -17.85 11.37
C LEU A 523 -20.22 -17.52 12.86
N ASN A 524 -19.49 -18.35 13.60
CA ASN A 524 -19.20 -18.13 15.02
C ASN A 524 -18.46 -16.81 15.25
N LYS A 525 -17.56 -16.41 14.35
CA LYS A 525 -16.90 -15.10 14.44
C LYS A 525 -17.87 -13.93 14.23
N LEU A 526 -18.84 -14.04 13.33
CA LEU A 526 -19.87 -13.01 13.16
C LEU A 526 -20.81 -12.97 14.38
N LEU A 527 -21.15 -14.11 14.97
CA LEU A 527 -21.91 -14.16 16.22
C LEU A 527 -21.13 -13.55 17.40
N ASP A 528 -19.81 -13.71 17.44
CA ASP A 528 -18.96 -13.01 18.41
C ASP A 528 -18.94 -11.50 18.18
N LEU A 529 -19.07 -11.02 16.94
CA LEU A 529 -19.28 -9.59 16.67
C LEU A 529 -20.62 -9.10 17.19
N GLU A 530 -21.71 -9.86 17.01
CA GLU A 530 -23.05 -9.53 17.52
C GLU A 530 -23.03 -9.33 19.04
N LYS A 531 -22.29 -10.17 19.76
CA LYS A 531 -22.10 -10.07 21.23
C LYS A 531 -21.23 -8.89 21.65
N ARG A 532 -20.18 -8.58 20.89
CA ARG A 532 -19.19 -7.54 21.26
C ARG A 532 -19.63 -6.13 20.88
N TYR A 533 -20.37 -5.97 19.79
CA TYR A 533 -20.69 -4.68 19.21
C TYR A 533 -22.19 -4.43 19.16
N GLN A 534 -22.61 -3.33 19.77
CA GLN A 534 -24.01 -2.94 19.84
C GLN A 534 -24.62 -2.62 18.47
N ASN A 535 -23.80 -2.13 17.55
CA ASN A 535 -24.14 -1.72 16.20
C ASN A 535 -23.96 -2.80 15.12
N PHE A 536 -23.72 -4.07 15.50
CA PHE A 536 -23.66 -5.20 14.57
C PHE A 536 -24.88 -6.10 14.69
N TYR A 537 -25.46 -6.51 13.57
CA TYR A 537 -26.65 -7.34 13.50
C TYR A 537 -26.43 -8.47 12.49
N ILE A 538 -26.86 -9.68 12.81
CA ILE A 538 -26.85 -10.83 11.88
C ILE A 538 -28.19 -11.55 11.91
N HIS A 539 -28.66 -12.14 10.81
CA HIS A 539 -29.86 -12.98 10.80
C HIS A 539 -29.80 -14.02 9.67
N GLN A 540 -30.23 -15.25 9.96
CA GLN A 540 -30.62 -16.21 8.93
C GLN A 540 -32.03 -15.90 8.42
N LEU A 541 -32.20 -15.64 7.13
CA LEU A 541 -33.51 -15.41 6.50
C LEU A 541 -34.01 -16.68 5.80
N PRO A 542 -35.32 -16.76 5.48
CA PRO A 542 -35.86 -17.82 4.63
C PRO A 542 -35.07 -17.97 3.32
N ALA A 543 -35.12 -19.15 2.72
CA ALA A 543 -34.31 -19.49 1.55
C ALA A 543 -34.31 -18.40 0.46
N PHE A 544 -33.12 -17.88 0.13
CA PHE A 544 -32.91 -16.85 -0.89
C PHE A 544 -31.57 -17.03 -1.59
N HIS A 545 -31.47 -16.48 -2.81
CA HIS A 545 -30.26 -16.55 -3.62
C HIS A 545 -29.79 -15.20 -4.17
N TYR A 546 -30.43 -14.08 -3.82
CA TYR A 546 -29.97 -12.75 -4.24
C TYR A 546 -28.76 -12.27 -3.43
N LYS A 547 -27.93 -11.40 -4.02
CA LYS A 547 -26.72 -10.84 -3.39
C LYS A 547 -26.79 -9.33 -3.47
N ASN A 548 -27.06 -8.71 -2.33
CA ASN A 548 -27.32 -7.30 -2.25
C ASN A 548 -26.41 -6.63 -1.23
N VAL A 549 -25.99 -5.40 -1.55
CA VAL A 549 -25.39 -4.47 -0.59
C VAL A 549 -26.24 -3.21 -0.55
N TRP A 550 -26.87 -2.94 0.59
CA TRP A 550 -27.61 -1.69 0.81
C TRP A 550 -26.81 -0.79 1.75
N LEU A 551 -26.73 0.49 1.44
CA LEU A 551 -26.19 1.49 2.33
C LEU A 551 -27.22 2.59 2.53
N ARG A 552 -27.77 2.68 3.74
CA ARG A 552 -28.79 3.65 4.10
C ARG A 552 -28.18 4.81 4.87
N PHE A 553 -28.59 6.03 4.52
CA PHE A 553 -28.17 7.25 5.21
C PHE A 553 -29.36 7.97 5.82
N GLU A 554 -29.13 8.76 6.88
CA GLU A 554 -30.16 9.64 7.44
C GLU A 554 -30.30 10.94 6.64
N GLU A 555 -29.20 11.45 6.08
CA GLU A 555 -29.15 12.78 5.43
C GLU A 555 -28.59 12.76 3.98
N ALA A 556 -28.35 11.57 3.41
CA ALA A 556 -27.78 11.41 2.07
C ALA A 556 -28.57 10.39 1.23
N THR A 557 -28.26 10.30 -0.07
CA THR A 557 -28.89 9.34 -0.98
C THR A 557 -28.41 7.93 -0.69
N ASP A 558 -29.35 7.00 -0.56
CA ASP A 558 -29.06 5.59 -0.35
C ASP A 558 -28.36 4.96 -1.56
N LEU A 559 -27.55 3.95 -1.28
CA LEU A 559 -26.86 3.17 -2.32
C LEU A 559 -27.36 1.73 -2.28
N TYR A 560 -27.52 1.16 -3.48
CA TYR A 560 -27.89 -0.23 -3.66
C TYR A 560 -27.04 -0.86 -4.74
N TYR A 561 -26.44 -2.00 -4.41
CA TYR A 561 -25.73 -2.85 -5.34
C TYR A 561 -26.36 -4.25 -5.35
N SER A 562 -26.57 -4.80 -6.54
CA SER A 562 -27.09 -6.15 -6.74
C SER A 562 -26.30 -6.88 -7.83
N GLY A 563 -26.22 -8.20 -7.75
CA GLY A 563 -25.57 -8.99 -8.78
C GLY A 563 -25.29 -10.43 -8.37
N SER A 564 -24.27 -11.02 -8.98
CA SER A 564 -23.88 -12.40 -8.75
C SER A 564 -22.78 -12.57 -7.69
N PHE A 565 -22.18 -11.46 -7.22
CA PHE A 565 -21.00 -11.50 -6.37
C PHE A 565 -21.29 -11.92 -4.93
N ASN A 566 -20.69 -13.03 -4.49
CA ASN A 566 -20.94 -13.56 -3.14
C ASN A 566 -20.09 -12.89 -2.06
N ILE A 567 -20.60 -11.80 -1.50
CA ILE A 567 -19.89 -10.93 -0.55
C ILE A 567 -19.38 -11.68 0.69
N LEU A 568 -19.99 -12.74 1.22
CA LEU A 568 -19.44 -13.45 2.40
C LEU A 568 -18.76 -14.78 2.06
N SER A 569 -18.60 -15.07 0.77
CA SER A 569 -18.03 -16.35 0.32
C SER A 569 -16.80 -16.24 -0.55
N PHE A 570 -16.62 -15.09 -1.21
CA PHE A 570 -15.49 -14.87 -2.10
C PHE A 570 -14.65 -13.69 -1.63
N PHE A 571 -13.32 -13.80 -1.66
CA PHE A 571 -12.42 -12.66 -1.46
C PHE A 571 -11.22 -12.84 -2.37
N ILE A 572 -10.76 -11.76 -3.01
CA ILE A 572 -9.65 -11.84 -3.97
C ILE A 572 -8.37 -12.28 -3.26
N SER A 573 -7.74 -13.36 -3.71
CA SER A 573 -6.53 -13.90 -3.10
C SER A 573 -5.33 -13.92 -4.06
N HIS A 574 -4.10 -13.74 -3.56
CA HIS A 574 -2.84 -13.66 -4.34
C HIS A 574 -2.59 -14.84 -5.30
N ASN A 575 -3.23 -15.99 -5.04
CA ASN A 575 -3.07 -17.20 -5.83
C ASN A 575 -4.30 -17.50 -6.70
N LEU A 576 -5.31 -16.62 -6.71
CA LEU A 576 -6.43 -16.74 -7.65
C LEU A 576 -5.95 -16.23 -9.00
N GLN A 577 -5.38 -17.13 -9.80
CA GLN A 577 -5.19 -16.93 -11.24
C GLN A 577 -6.52 -16.89 -12.00
N LYS A 578 -7.63 -17.19 -11.29
CA LYS A 578 -9.00 -17.28 -11.78
C LYS A 578 -9.75 -15.97 -11.56
N VAL A 579 -10.33 -15.43 -12.61
CA VAL A 579 -11.27 -14.30 -12.55
C VAL A 579 -12.65 -14.87 -12.78
N ARG A 580 -13.36 -15.25 -11.70
CA ARG A 580 -14.80 -15.45 -11.83
C ARG A 580 -15.39 -14.09 -12.21
N GLN A 581 -15.96 -13.93 -13.39
CA GLN A 581 -16.59 -12.68 -13.78
C GLN A 581 -17.99 -12.54 -13.14
N GLU A 582 -18.08 -12.65 -11.81
CA GLU A 582 -19.26 -12.16 -11.11
C GLU A 582 -19.33 -10.63 -11.29
N LYS A 583 -20.53 -10.12 -11.54
CA LYS A 583 -20.81 -8.70 -11.76
C LYS A 583 -21.67 -8.18 -10.61
N MET A 584 -21.42 -6.94 -10.21
CA MET A 584 -22.29 -6.16 -9.35
C MET A 584 -22.68 -4.88 -10.07
N THR A 585 -23.96 -4.53 -9.98
CA THR A 585 -24.51 -3.32 -10.58
C THR A 585 -25.08 -2.43 -9.49
N ARG A 586 -24.68 -1.16 -9.49
CA ARG A 586 -25.29 -0.11 -8.69
C ARG A 586 -26.59 0.33 -9.35
N MET A 587 -27.69 0.14 -8.64
CA MET A 587 -29.03 0.42 -9.11
C MET A 587 -29.58 1.67 -8.40
N ASP A 588 -30.55 2.33 -9.03
CA ASP A 588 -31.26 3.44 -8.40
C ASP A 588 -32.20 2.92 -7.31
N TRP A 589 -32.30 3.65 -6.20
CA TRP A 589 -33.25 3.32 -5.14
C TRP A 589 -34.68 3.61 -5.60
N ASN A 590 -35.48 2.56 -5.79
CA ASN A 590 -36.88 2.67 -6.23
C ASN A 590 -37.84 2.08 -5.18
N ILE A 591 -39.14 2.11 -5.47
CA ILE A 591 -40.16 1.62 -4.54
C ILE A 591 -40.08 0.11 -4.29
N GLU A 592 -39.73 -0.69 -5.32
CA GLU A 592 -39.61 -2.15 -5.20
C GLU A 592 -38.43 -2.53 -4.29
N ILE A 593 -37.30 -1.82 -4.42
CA ILE A 593 -36.13 -1.99 -3.57
C ILE A 593 -36.43 -1.55 -2.13
N GLU A 594 -37.20 -0.47 -1.96
CA GLU A 594 -37.66 -0.08 -0.63
C GLU A 594 -38.52 -1.17 0.00
N ASP A 595 -39.45 -1.78 -0.75
CA ASP A 595 -40.30 -2.86 -0.27
C ASP A 595 -39.47 -4.10 0.13
N GLU A 596 -38.50 -4.51 -0.71
CA GLU A 596 -37.55 -5.60 -0.40
C GLU A 596 -36.73 -5.30 0.87
N TYR A 597 -36.21 -4.07 0.97
CA TYR A 597 -35.49 -3.61 2.15
C TYR A 597 -36.36 -3.67 3.40
N GLN A 598 -37.61 -3.20 3.32
CA GLN A 598 -38.53 -3.17 4.46
C GLN A 598 -38.91 -4.57 4.93
N ASP A 599 -39.07 -5.55 4.03
CA ASP A 599 -39.30 -6.93 4.42
C ASP A 599 -38.11 -7.51 5.21
N VAL A 600 -36.88 -7.35 4.70
CA VAL A 600 -35.68 -7.78 5.41
C VAL A 600 -35.52 -7.03 6.74
N PHE A 601 -35.75 -5.71 6.75
CA PHE A 601 -35.70 -4.88 7.94
C PHE A 601 -36.68 -5.36 9.02
N LYS A 602 -37.90 -5.73 8.61
CA LYS A 602 -38.93 -6.32 9.47
C LYS A 602 -38.47 -7.64 10.08
N GLN A 603 -37.89 -8.56 9.29
CA GLN A 603 -37.39 -9.84 9.80
C GLN A 603 -36.32 -9.63 10.89
N PHE A 604 -35.39 -8.70 10.68
CA PHE A 604 -34.41 -8.33 11.70
C PHE A 604 -35.08 -7.79 12.97
N GLY A 605 -36.02 -6.84 12.83
CA GLY A 605 -36.76 -6.30 13.97
C GLY A 605 -37.44 -7.40 14.78
N LEU A 606 -38.14 -8.32 14.11
CA LEU A 606 -38.82 -9.46 14.71
C LEU A 606 -37.87 -10.40 15.45
N LYS A 607 -36.70 -10.73 14.86
CA LYS A 607 -35.67 -11.52 15.55
C LYS A 607 -35.29 -10.90 16.89
N TYR A 608 -34.93 -9.61 16.91
CA TYR A 608 -34.39 -8.99 18.12
C TYR A 608 -35.47 -8.71 19.16
N VAL A 609 -36.70 -8.36 18.77
CA VAL A 609 -37.80 -8.18 19.75
C VAL A 609 -38.18 -9.51 20.38
N ASN A 610 -38.29 -10.59 19.59
CA ASN A 610 -38.61 -11.91 20.12
C ASN A 610 -37.52 -12.43 21.06
N ARG A 611 -36.25 -12.27 20.70
CA ARG A 611 -35.13 -12.58 21.60
C ARG A 611 -35.20 -11.78 22.90
N THR A 612 -35.53 -10.48 22.83
CA THR A 612 -35.66 -9.63 24.03
C THR A 612 -36.84 -10.09 24.90
N ILE A 613 -37.95 -10.50 24.29
CA ILE A 613 -39.11 -11.08 24.98
C ILE A 613 -38.72 -12.40 25.67
N GLU A 614 -37.98 -13.28 25.00
CA GLU A 614 -37.51 -14.54 25.58
C GLU A 614 -36.54 -14.32 26.76
N GLU A 615 -35.59 -13.40 26.61
CA GLU A 615 -34.66 -13.01 27.68
C GLU A 615 -35.43 -12.44 28.88
N PHE A 616 -36.41 -11.56 28.62
CA PHE A 616 -37.31 -11.01 29.64
C PHE A 616 -38.13 -12.09 30.36
N ASN A 617 -38.75 -12.99 29.60
CA ASN A 617 -39.57 -14.07 30.14
C ASN A 617 -38.75 -15.06 30.95
N THR A 618 -37.53 -15.37 30.52
CA THR A 618 -36.61 -16.28 31.24
C THR A 618 -36.27 -15.72 32.62
N ILE A 619 -36.08 -14.40 32.73
CA ILE A 619 -35.88 -13.73 34.02
C ILE A 619 -37.14 -13.85 34.89
N CYS A 620 -38.31 -13.60 34.32
CA CYS A 620 -39.57 -13.62 35.05
C CYS A 620 -39.99 -15.03 35.50
N GLN A 621 -39.62 -16.07 34.76
CA GLN A 621 -39.92 -17.48 35.09
C GLN A 621 -38.98 -18.07 36.14
N ASN A 622 -37.80 -17.48 36.34
CA ASN A 622 -36.81 -17.93 37.32
C ASN A 622 -36.52 -16.85 38.38
N PRO A 623 -37.53 -16.41 39.15
CA PRO A 623 -37.31 -15.43 40.21
C PRO A 623 -36.44 -16.03 41.33
N PRO A 624 -35.58 -15.23 41.97
CA PRO A 624 -34.81 -15.67 43.14
C PRO A 624 -35.73 -16.03 44.30
N GLN A 625 -35.25 -16.87 45.23
CA GLN A 625 -36.01 -17.27 46.43
C GLN A 625 -36.45 -16.06 47.29
N GLU A 626 -35.59 -15.05 47.39
CA GLU A 626 -35.93 -13.76 47.96
C GLU A 626 -35.84 -12.70 46.87
N ILE A 627 -36.95 -12.00 46.62
CA ILE A 627 -36.95 -10.82 45.74
C ILE A 627 -36.19 -9.72 46.48
N ASP A 628 -35.16 -9.18 45.84
CA ASP A 628 -34.31 -8.12 46.39
C ASP A 628 -34.21 -6.92 45.43
N LYS A 629 -33.50 -5.86 45.85
CA LYS A 629 -33.27 -4.68 45.00
C LYS A 629 -32.45 -5.02 43.75
N SER A 630 -31.60 -6.05 43.78
CA SER A 630 -30.76 -6.42 42.64
C SER A 630 -31.58 -7.03 41.51
N TYR A 631 -32.56 -7.89 41.83
CA TYR A 631 -33.51 -8.46 40.89
C TYR A 631 -34.42 -7.40 40.26
N LEU A 632 -34.95 -6.46 41.06
CA LEU A 632 -35.74 -5.34 40.52
C LEU A 632 -34.93 -4.44 39.59
N GLN A 633 -33.65 -4.21 39.89
CA GLN A 633 -32.75 -3.49 39.00
C GLN A 633 -32.48 -4.28 37.71
N MET A 634 -32.34 -5.61 37.79
CA MET A 634 -32.15 -6.47 36.64
C MET A 634 -33.35 -6.40 35.69
N LEU A 635 -34.58 -6.51 36.20
CA LEU A 635 -35.81 -6.34 35.42
C LEU A 635 -35.90 -4.96 34.75
N LYS A 636 -35.51 -3.90 35.46
CA LYS A 636 -35.49 -2.54 34.90
C LYS A 636 -34.45 -2.38 33.79
N LYS A 637 -33.26 -2.95 33.97
CA LYS A 637 -32.07 -2.77 33.11
C LYS A 637 -32.03 -3.60 31.84
N ILE A 638 -33.04 -4.44 31.56
CA ILE A 638 -33.10 -5.21 30.32
C ILE A 638 -32.85 -4.29 29.13
N ASP A 639 -31.86 -4.68 28.33
CA ASP A 639 -31.22 -3.84 27.32
C ASP A 639 -32.04 -3.78 26.03
N TYR A 640 -32.47 -2.57 25.66
CA TYR A 640 -33.19 -2.30 24.41
C TYR A 640 -32.32 -1.65 23.35
N LEU A 641 -31.01 -1.55 23.57
CA LEU A 641 -30.11 -0.91 22.63
C LEU A 641 -30.17 -1.56 21.24
N LYS A 642 -30.45 -2.88 21.14
CA LYS A 642 -30.56 -3.60 19.85
C LYS A 642 -31.89 -3.30 19.15
N LEU A 643 -32.91 -2.86 19.88
CA LEU A 643 -34.23 -2.54 19.33
C LEU A 643 -34.29 -1.11 18.78
N LYS A 644 -33.40 -0.22 19.25
CA LYS A 644 -33.36 1.19 18.86
C LYS A 644 -33.49 1.47 17.36
N PRO A 645 -32.85 0.73 16.44
CA PRO A 645 -32.99 1.01 15.00
C PRO A 645 -34.43 0.83 14.47
N PHE A 646 -35.21 -0.05 15.11
CA PHE A 646 -36.53 -0.49 14.64
C PHE A 646 -37.69 0.28 15.28
N ILE A 647 -37.45 0.93 16.42
CA ILE A 647 -38.48 1.69 17.15
C ILE A 647 -38.91 2.94 16.36
N ASN A 648 -40.22 3.22 16.34
CA ASN A 648 -40.84 4.34 15.63
C ASN A 648 -40.63 4.31 14.11
N LYS A 649 -40.51 3.11 13.54
CA LYS A 649 -40.36 2.90 12.09
C LYS A 649 -41.64 2.38 11.41
N ASN A 650 -42.76 2.30 12.13
CA ASN A 650 -44.05 1.80 11.65
C ASN A 650 -43.96 0.39 11.06
N ILE A 651 -43.25 -0.50 11.76
CA ILE A 651 -43.05 -1.88 11.32
C ILE A 651 -44.17 -2.72 11.94
N GLU A 652 -45.10 -3.15 11.09
CA GLU A 652 -46.19 -4.06 11.48
C GLU A 652 -45.63 -5.33 12.14
N ASN A 653 -46.34 -5.86 13.14
CA ASN A 653 -45.94 -6.96 14.03
C ASN A 653 -44.79 -6.62 15.00
N PHE A 654 -43.75 -5.89 14.58
CA PHE A 654 -42.70 -5.45 15.50
C PHE A 654 -43.23 -4.45 16.51
N ASP A 655 -43.95 -3.41 16.05
CA ASP A 655 -44.50 -2.37 16.94
C ASP A 655 -45.52 -2.96 17.93
N GLU A 656 -46.30 -3.96 17.50
CA GLU A 656 -47.22 -4.70 18.37
C GLU A 656 -46.45 -5.53 19.41
N ALA A 657 -45.46 -6.32 18.98
CA ALA A 657 -44.64 -7.12 19.89
C ALA A 657 -43.85 -6.25 20.88
N PHE A 658 -43.33 -5.11 20.43
CA PHE A 658 -42.61 -4.16 21.27
C PHE A 658 -43.54 -3.52 22.31
N LYS A 659 -44.74 -3.11 21.90
CA LYS A 659 -45.76 -2.59 22.83
C LYS A 659 -46.14 -3.63 23.89
N VAL A 660 -46.39 -4.88 23.48
CA VAL A 660 -46.68 -5.99 24.42
C VAL A 660 -45.51 -6.21 25.38
N LEU A 661 -44.27 -6.16 24.91
CA LEU A 661 -43.08 -6.25 25.76
C LEU A 661 -43.01 -5.11 26.79
N GLU A 662 -43.28 -3.87 26.39
CA GLU A 662 -43.28 -2.72 27.31
C GLU A 662 -44.38 -2.82 28.37
N GLU A 663 -45.60 -3.19 27.97
CA GLU A 663 -46.73 -3.41 28.87
C GLU A 663 -46.44 -4.55 29.85
N THR A 664 -46.01 -5.70 29.34
CA THR A 664 -45.68 -6.89 30.16
C THR A 664 -44.54 -6.59 31.14
N LYS A 665 -43.53 -5.81 30.71
CA LYS A 665 -42.45 -5.38 31.60
C LYS A 665 -42.95 -4.49 32.72
N LEU A 666 -43.78 -3.50 32.40
CA LEU A 666 -44.33 -2.60 33.40
C LEU A 666 -45.16 -3.36 34.43
N GLU A 667 -46.01 -4.28 33.98
CA GLU A 667 -46.81 -5.15 34.84
C GLU A 667 -45.96 -6.02 35.77
N ASN A 668 -44.96 -6.72 35.22
CA ASN A 668 -44.06 -7.57 36.01
C ASN A 668 -43.20 -6.77 36.99
N ILE A 669 -42.69 -5.59 36.59
CA ILE A 669 -41.95 -4.70 37.50
C ILE A 669 -42.85 -4.31 38.66
N ASN A 670 -44.09 -3.93 38.40
CA ASN A 670 -45.03 -3.53 39.46
C ASN A 670 -45.38 -4.73 40.36
N TYR A 671 -45.62 -5.90 39.78
CA TYR A 671 -45.87 -7.14 40.53
C TYR A 671 -44.73 -7.50 41.49
N TYR A 672 -43.49 -7.57 40.98
CA TYR A 672 -42.34 -7.91 41.81
C TYR A 672 -41.95 -6.79 42.78
N ARG A 673 -42.19 -5.51 42.45
CA ARG A 673 -42.03 -4.39 43.40
C ARG A 673 -42.99 -4.52 44.58
N LYS A 674 -44.23 -4.98 44.35
CA LYS A 674 -45.21 -5.22 45.42
C LYS A 674 -44.78 -6.37 46.33
N ILE A 675 -44.31 -7.50 45.77
CA ILE A 675 -43.78 -8.61 46.56
C ILE A 675 -42.58 -8.16 47.41
N PHE A 676 -41.64 -7.43 46.81
CA PHE A 676 -40.50 -6.87 47.54
C PHE A 676 -40.95 -5.98 48.70
N PHE A 677 -41.94 -5.11 48.44
CA PHE A 677 -42.52 -4.24 49.46
C PHE A 677 -43.10 -5.03 50.64
N GLU A 678 -43.91 -6.06 50.37
CA GLU A 678 -44.53 -6.90 51.41
C GLU A 678 -43.47 -7.64 52.25
N LEU A 679 -42.44 -8.20 51.60
CA LEU A 679 -41.33 -8.89 52.27
C LEU A 679 -40.53 -7.94 53.18
N GLU A 680 -40.16 -6.76 52.68
CA GLU A 680 -39.42 -5.78 53.47
C GLU A 680 -40.27 -5.20 54.61
N PHE A 681 -41.57 -4.98 54.38
CA PHE A 681 -42.49 -4.53 55.41
C PHE A 681 -42.56 -5.53 56.58
N GLU A 682 -42.71 -6.83 56.30
CA GLU A 682 -42.72 -7.86 57.34
C GLU A 682 -41.36 -7.99 58.03
N LYS A 683 -40.23 -7.81 57.31
CA LYS A 683 -38.91 -7.72 57.95
C LYS A 683 -38.84 -6.56 58.96
N TYR A 684 -39.36 -5.38 58.61
CA TYR A 684 -39.43 -4.26 59.55
C TYR A 684 -40.31 -4.58 60.75
N LYS A 685 -41.47 -5.22 60.54
CA LYS A 685 -42.38 -5.62 61.62
C LYS A 685 -41.73 -6.59 62.60
N ILE A 686 -41.09 -7.66 62.11
CA ILE A 686 -40.35 -8.63 62.95
C ILE A 686 -39.19 -7.95 63.68
N LYS A 687 -38.44 -7.06 62.99
CA LYS A 687 -37.36 -6.26 63.59
C LYS A 687 -37.90 -5.37 64.73
N ILE A 688 -39.05 -4.74 64.57
CA ILE A 688 -39.66 -3.91 65.61
C ILE A 688 -40.20 -4.77 66.76
N GLU A 689 -40.84 -5.90 66.48
CA GLU A 689 -41.35 -6.83 67.50
C GLU A 689 -40.21 -7.39 68.36
N SER A 690 -39.10 -7.82 67.76
CA SER A 690 -37.92 -8.28 68.51
C SER A 690 -37.34 -7.18 69.41
N LEU A 691 -37.25 -5.95 68.90
CA LEU A 691 -36.76 -4.80 69.68
C LEU A 691 -37.74 -4.33 70.77
N SER A 692 -39.03 -4.69 70.68
CA SER A 692 -40.03 -4.34 71.70
C SER A 692 -39.81 -5.04 73.04
N ASN A 693 -39.12 -6.18 73.01
CA ASN A 693 -38.74 -6.96 74.18
C ASN A 693 -37.43 -6.46 74.84
N GLU A 694 -36.73 -5.54 74.20
CA GLU A 694 -35.45 -4.99 74.65
C GLU A 694 -35.56 -3.51 75.00
N THR A 695 -34.57 -2.99 75.73
CA THR A 695 -34.41 -1.54 75.92
C THR A 695 -33.34 -1.06 74.96
N ILE A 696 -33.66 -0.11 74.09
CA ILE A 696 -32.79 0.33 73.00
C ILE A 696 -32.24 1.74 73.22
N ILE A 697 -31.17 2.10 72.51
CA ILE A 697 -30.58 3.45 72.57
C ILE A 697 -31.47 4.41 71.76
N PRO A 698 -31.74 5.66 72.23
CA PRO A 698 -32.57 6.62 71.52
C PRO A 698 -32.19 6.85 70.05
N LEU A 699 -30.89 6.87 69.72
CA LEU A 699 -30.40 7.03 68.35
C LEU A 699 -30.94 5.95 67.39
N LYS A 700 -30.94 4.69 67.83
CA LYS A 700 -31.40 3.55 67.03
C LYS A 700 -32.89 3.60 66.74
N LYS A 701 -33.67 4.19 67.65
CA LYS A 701 -35.11 4.47 67.46
C LYS A 701 -35.33 5.54 66.39
N THR A 702 -34.52 6.59 66.39
CA THR A 702 -34.57 7.65 65.36
C THR A 702 -34.12 7.13 63.99
N GLU A 703 -33.10 6.27 63.95
CA GLU A 703 -32.64 5.61 62.71
C GLU A 703 -33.74 4.74 62.09
N LEU A 704 -34.41 3.90 62.89
CA LEU A 704 -35.54 3.08 62.43
C LEU A 704 -36.70 3.91 61.88
N LEU A 705 -37.04 5.04 62.52
CA LEU A 705 -38.04 5.98 62.01
C LEU A 705 -37.65 6.53 60.64
N ASN A 706 -36.39 6.92 60.47
CA ASN A 706 -35.89 7.43 59.18
C ASN A 706 -35.83 6.35 58.10
N GLU A 707 -35.49 5.10 58.45
CA GLU A 707 -35.51 3.95 57.53
C GLU A 707 -36.92 3.69 57.01
N VAL A 708 -37.91 3.63 57.91
CA VAL A 708 -39.32 3.40 57.54
C VAL A 708 -39.91 4.55 56.73
N GLU A 709 -39.57 5.80 57.04
CA GLU A 709 -40.05 6.95 56.25
C GLU A 709 -39.44 6.96 54.84
N LYS A 710 -38.16 6.61 54.70
CA LYS A 710 -37.54 6.45 53.36
C LYS A 710 -38.20 5.33 52.57
N PHE A 711 -38.48 4.20 53.23
CA PHE A 711 -39.17 3.07 52.61
C PHE A 711 -40.58 3.46 52.16
N LYS A 712 -41.31 4.25 52.96
CA LYS A 712 -42.62 4.78 52.58
C LYS A 712 -42.57 5.64 51.31
N VAL A 713 -41.60 6.56 51.22
CA VAL A 713 -41.43 7.43 50.04
C VAL A 713 -41.03 6.63 48.79
N GLU A 714 -40.22 5.58 48.93
CA GLU A 714 -39.77 4.73 47.81
C GLU A 714 -40.90 3.94 47.13
N PHE A 715 -42.01 3.69 47.84
CA PHE A 715 -43.14 2.88 47.38
C PHE A 715 -44.47 3.64 47.35
N GLU A 716 -44.46 4.98 47.45
CA GLU A 716 -45.66 5.82 47.47
C GLU A 716 -46.59 5.57 46.27
N ASP A 717 -46.02 5.28 45.10
CA ASP A 717 -46.72 5.02 43.84
C ASP A 717 -47.47 3.67 43.80
N ILE A 718 -47.14 2.74 44.71
CA ILE A 718 -47.81 1.44 44.84
C ILE A 718 -48.83 1.46 45.98
N ILE A 719 -48.81 2.53 46.80
CA ILE A 719 -49.68 2.72 47.96
C ILE A 719 -50.99 3.41 47.51
N ASP A 720 -51.74 2.74 46.65
CA ASP A 720 -53.17 2.98 46.58
C ASP A 720 -53.83 2.06 47.62
N TYR A 721 -54.38 2.65 48.69
CA TYR A 721 -55.20 2.06 49.77
C TYR A 721 -54.60 1.70 51.14
N GLU A 722 -53.32 1.95 51.45
CA GLU A 722 -52.72 1.43 52.71
C GLU A 722 -52.02 2.46 53.62
N ASN A 723 -52.61 3.66 53.78
CA ASN A 723 -52.19 4.63 54.82
C ASN A 723 -52.24 4.05 56.26
N GLY A 724 -52.88 2.90 56.50
CA GLY A 724 -52.92 2.23 57.80
C GLY A 724 -51.61 1.54 58.23
N PHE A 725 -50.87 0.93 57.29
CA PHE A 725 -49.78 0.00 57.61
C PHE A 725 -48.53 0.71 58.15
N PHE A 726 -48.10 1.77 57.49
CA PHE A 726 -46.98 2.59 57.96
C PHE A 726 -47.29 3.33 59.26
N ASN A 727 -48.56 3.72 59.47
CA ASN A 727 -48.98 4.32 60.74
C ASN A 727 -48.86 3.32 61.90
N VAL A 728 -49.14 2.03 61.67
CA VAL A 728 -48.91 0.96 62.65
C VAL A 728 -47.42 0.81 62.95
N LEU A 729 -46.56 0.66 61.94
CA LEU A 729 -45.11 0.56 62.17
C LEU A 729 -44.55 1.78 62.90
N THR A 730 -44.94 2.99 62.47
CA THR A 730 -44.49 4.26 63.07
C THR A 730 -44.93 4.36 64.53
N LYS A 731 -46.15 3.90 64.86
CA LYS A 731 -46.66 3.85 66.23
C LYS A 731 -45.89 2.82 67.06
N SER A 732 -45.70 1.61 66.55
CA SER A 732 -44.93 0.56 67.23
C SER A 732 -43.48 0.98 67.51
N ILE A 733 -42.83 1.68 66.57
CA ILE A 733 -41.48 2.24 66.80
C ILE A 733 -41.52 3.29 67.93
N LYS A 734 -42.52 4.18 67.94
CA LYS A 734 -42.68 5.19 69.00
C LYS A 734 -42.89 4.56 70.38
N GLU A 735 -43.47 3.37 70.46
CA GLU A 735 -43.72 2.64 71.71
C GLU A 735 -42.51 1.84 72.23
N LEU A 736 -41.43 1.68 71.43
CA LEU A 736 -40.20 1.01 71.87
C LEU A 736 -39.56 1.70 73.09
N LYS A 737 -39.19 0.89 74.09
CA LYS A 737 -38.55 1.32 75.34
C LYS A 737 -37.11 1.78 75.06
N THR A 738 -36.79 3.03 75.41
CA THR A 738 -35.42 3.54 75.29
C THR A 738 -34.75 3.65 76.66
N PHE A 739 -33.43 3.53 76.70
CA PHE A 739 -32.68 3.87 77.91
C PHE A 739 -32.97 5.31 78.31
N ASN A 740 -33.41 5.52 79.55
CA ASN A 740 -33.45 6.85 80.14
C ASN A 740 -32.01 7.29 80.36
N ILE A 741 -31.50 8.12 79.45
CA ILE A 741 -30.30 8.92 79.76
C ILE A 741 -30.78 10.01 80.73
N SER A 742 -30.87 9.65 82.00
CA SER A 742 -30.90 10.64 83.06
C SER A 742 -29.61 11.43 82.95
N ASN A 743 -29.74 12.73 82.65
CA ASN A 743 -28.69 13.74 82.73
C ASN A 743 -27.78 13.48 83.93
N ASN A 744 -26.61 12.88 83.70
CA ASN A 744 -25.48 13.05 84.59
C ASN A 744 -24.67 14.22 84.06
N ASN A 745 -24.71 15.31 84.82
CA ASN A 745 -23.88 16.49 84.74
C ASN A 745 -22.46 16.16 84.26
N TYR A 746 -22.13 16.54 83.02
CA TYR A 746 -20.75 16.88 82.68
C TYR A 746 -20.63 18.41 82.75
N ASN A 747 -19.93 18.81 83.82
CA ASN A 747 -19.44 20.14 84.07
C ASN A 747 -18.92 20.82 82.80
N LYS A 748 -19.43 22.04 82.56
CA LYS A 748 -18.67 23.10 81.90
C LYS A 748 -17.31 23.21 82.61
N ASN A 749 -16.25 22.75 81.97
CA ASN A 749 -14.93 23.32 82.20
C ASN A 749 -14.30 23.72 80.87
N LYS A 750 -14.19 25.06 80.76
CA LYS A 750 -13.29 25.82 79.91
C LYS A 750 -12.04 25.04 79.48
N ILE A 751 -11.82 24.96 78.18
CA ILE A 751 -10.49 25.23 77.62
C ILE A 751 -10.66 26.30 76.52
N LYS A 752 -10.33 27.54 76.92
CA LYS A 752 -9.79 28.55 76.00
C LYS A 752 -8.35 28.11 75.66
N LYS A 753 -7.97 28.11 74.38
CA LYS A 753 -6.97 29.05 73.84
C LYS A 753 -6.59 28.71 72.38
N ARG A 754 -6.80 29.73 71.56
CA ARG A 754 -6.20 30.09 70.26
C ARG A 754 -6.55 29.26 69.05
#